data_AF-A0A9P9XD03-F1
#
_entry.id   AF-A0A9P9XD03-F1
#
_cell.length_a   1.000
_cell.length_b   1.000
_cell.length_c   1.000
_cell.angle_alpha   90.00
_cell.angle_beta   90.00
_cell.angle_gamma   90.00
#
_symmetry.space_group_name_H-M   'P 1'
#
loop_
_entity.id
_entity.type
_entity.pdbx_description
1 polymer ?
#
loop_
_entity_poly.entity_id
_entity_poly.type
_entity_poly.pdbx_seq_one_letter_code
_entity_poly.pdbx_strand_id
1 'polypeptide(L)'
;MDERPTKKRKVRKGTRSCWQCRKRKIRCEFSSNEEETCNGCQARGAACVSQEFTDDEPSGPPERGLAQRLGRLEELMVKLADKMGPEPSSVNKSTPPTPSVEGSLRVSDSNVTPDDSSWQSVSGTTAVSAPIPGRPLSQSALNPPAAERPRAGSKYDKICRDIHSVFPSLQDAQTIVQSSRGPIFVLIIFYSYQDILEGKSQPTSSLTAMPDVTKHPAILAKHLLQLTICLQQMPPCFDVSQLEACLKCSIHEKMAEWTAAASAVTSNDELVGSAEGLECLILEGFYLVNSGNLRKAWLAMRRALSLAQLMGIERDGSRPLKSCDPSTDPSTMPSSHALWSRINSCDRYLSLLLGLSAGTQDNSFMSETFLVRDTPMEKLEKRYTAISLRIIERNRTAATEAFAITQSVDCELEHAAKSMGRSWWEIPPVPDYTDTTGQMSIMSHLMLQIHHHSLLILLHLPYMLRNQTNTRFDYSKNTCLESSRAVLRRCVIFRTANNAAFSCRHIDYSSLMAAMTLLLGHLSRPPGIREEDWARQRSEDRTLAETVLAKMEELAVLNDDKLSGESAEIIKQLLPIVDCCNGVTPRHCPESEVKNLQLSIPYLGIINIKTTANQTAESHLLDLSHSQLPTPANTTTVASESLQQDTPPAVSLEALLGQDNTIPHEDVCAGFSADYLGWPCPGITAEAGDWAFQGVDTTYWSLLNSGMSGDFSQ
;
A
#
# COMPACT_ATOMS: atom_id res chain seq x y z
N MET A 1 33.84 -58.85 6.98
CA MET A 1 32.38 -59.14 6.87
C MET A 1 31.80 -59.20 8.28
N ASP A 2 30.52 -58.85 8.41
CA ASP A 2 29.71 -58.82 9.65
C ASP A 2 30.02 -57.70 10.66
N GLU A 3 29.72 -56.44 10.29
CA GLU A 3 29.36 -55.41 11.29
C GLU A 3 27.86 -55.54 11.60
N ARG A 4 27.51 -55.89 12.85
CA ARG A 4 26.11 -55.97 13.30
C ARG A 4 25.67 -54.63 13.91
N PRO A 5 24.55 -54.03 13.48
CA PRO A 5 24.08 -52.77 14.04
C PRO A 5 23.63 -52.91 15.50
N THR A 6 24.00 -51.95 16.33
CA THR A 6 23.73 -51.95 17.77
C THR A 6 22.24 -51.76 18.09
N LYS A 7 21.62 -52.70 18.82
CA LYS A 7 20.24 -52.57 19.31
C LYS A 7 20.13 -51.47 20.36
N LYS A 8 19.21 -50.50 20.18
CA LYS A 8 19.04 -49.35 21.11
C LYS A 8 17.64 -49.22 21.73
N ARG A 9 16.64 -50.03 21.35
CA ARG A 9 15.24 -49.83 21.78
C ARG A 9 14.61 -51.08 22.43
N LYS A 10 14.07 -50.94 23.64
CA LYS A 10 13.24 -51.97 24.30
C LYS A 10 11.84 -52.01 23.69
N VAL A 11 11.59 -52.98 22.81
CA VAL A 11 10.24 -53.35 22.35
C VAL A 11 9.66 -54.41 23.30
N ARG A 12 8.32 -54.48 23.49
CA ARG A 12 7.69 -55.54 24.30
C ARG A 12 8.00 -56.91 23.69
N LYS A 13 8.40 -57.88 24.53
CA LYS A 13 8.65 -59.27 24.09
C LYS A 13 7.41 -59.83 23.37
N GLY A 14 7.61 -60.36 22.18
CA GLY A 14 6.55 -60.97 21.35
C GLY A 14 5.90 -60.04 20.32
N THR A 15 6.25 -58.75 20.23
CA THR A 15 5.69 -57.84 19.22
C THR A 15 6.75 -57.37 18.22
N ARG A 16 6.78 -57.96 17.01
CA ARG A 16 7.67 -57.53 15.91
C ARG A 16 6.96 -56.47 15.06
N SER A 17 7.57 -55.29 14.89
CA SER A 17 7.05 -54.25 14.00
C SER A 17 8.18 -53.45 13.35
N CYS A 18 8.08 -53.19 12.04
CA CYS A 18 9.10 -52.46 11.27
C CYS A 18 8.83 -50.95 11.23
N TRP A 19 9.85 -50.17 10.84
CA TRP A 19 9.75 -48.71 10.70
C TRP A 19 8.81 -48.28 9.57
N GLN A 20 8.82 -48.97 8.42
CA GLN A 20 7.98 -48.65 7.26
C GLN A 20 6.47 -48.79 7.56
N CYS A 21 6.03 -49.88 8.20
CA CYS A 21 4.62 -50.04 8.60
C CYS A 21 4.20 -49.03 9.67
N ARG A 22 5.11 -48.63 10.58
CA ARG A 22 4.86 -47.57 11.57
C ARG A 22 4.71 -46.19 10.93
N LYS A 23 5.62 -45.79 10.03
CA LYS A 23 5.54 -44.53 9.27
C LYS A 23 4.20 -44.43 8.51
N ARG A 24 3.70 -45.55 8.00
CA ARG A 24 2.43 -45.65 7.25
C ARG A 24 1.19 -45.94 8.11
N LYS A 25 1.31 -46.06 9.44
CA LYS A 25 0.22 -46.40 10.39
C LYS A 25 -0.59 -47.66 10.02
N ILE A 26 0.07 -48.69 9.48
CA ILE A 26 -0.56 -49.97 9.08
C ILE A 26 -0.03 -51.15 9.90
N ARG A 27 -0.79 -52.25 9.93
CA ARG A 27 -0.42 -53.47 10.65
C ARG A 27 0.84 -54.11 10.05
N CYS A 28 1.71 -54.64 10.90
CA CYS A 28 2.95 -55.31 10.52
C CYS A 28 2.79 -56.80 10.87
N GLU A 29 2.66 -57.63 9.85
CA GLU A 29 2.40 -59.07 9.97
C GLU A 29 3.41 -59.85 9.12
N PHE A 30 3.90 -60.95 9.66
CA PHE A 30 4.83 -61.88 9.02
C PHE A 30 4.10 -63.20 8.80
N SER A 31 4.38 -63.94 7.74
CA SER A 31 3.74 -65.23 7.47
C SER A 31 4.32 -66.35 8.35
N SER A 32 5.55 -66.19 8.83
CA SER A 32 6.13 -67.04 9.87
C SER A 32 7.01 -66.26 10.86
N ASN A 33 7.37 -66.88 11.99
CA ASN A 33 8.27 -66.28 12.98
C ASN A 33 9.73 -66.19 12.50
N GLU A 34 10.11 -66.95 11.47
CA GLU A 34 11.47 -67.03 10.92
C GLU A 34 11.72 -66.00 9.80
N GLU A 35 10.66 -65.43 9.22
CA GLU A 35 10.78 -64.40 8.19
C GLU A 35 11.34 -63.08 8.74
N GLU A 36 12.30 -62.50 8.02
CA GLU A 36 12.91 -61.21 8.34
C GLU A 36 12.10 -60.02 7.77
N THR A 37 11.31 -60.26 6.71
CA THR A 37 10.50 -59.24 6.02
C THR A 37 9.02 -59.47 6.24
N CYS A 38 8.28 -58.45 6.67
CA CYS A 38 6.83 -58.54 6.86
C CYS A 38 6.09 -58.52 5.51
N ASN A 39 4.91 -59.14 5.46
CA ASN A 39 4.07 -59.29 4.26
C ASN A 39 3.83 -57.95 3.56
N GLY A 40 3.60 -56.89 4.35
CA GLY A 40 3.42 -55.54 3.85
C GLY A 40 4.68 -54.91 3.24
N CYS A 41 5.89 -55.25 3.69
CA CYS A 41 7.11 -54.76 3.07
C CYS A 41 7.44 -55.58 1.81
N GLN A 42 7.25 -56.90 1.87
CA GLN A 42 7.46 -57.84 0.75
C GLN A 42 6.60 -57.47 -0.46
N ALA A 43 5.28 -57.30 -0.27
CA ALA A 43 4.35 -56.92 -1.35
C ALA A 43 4.62 -55.54 -1.98
N ARG A 44 5.53 -54.74 -1.40
CA ARG A 44 5.88 -53.39 -1.86
C ARG A 44 7.36 -53.21 -2.19
N GLY A 45 8.15 -54.29 -2.17
CA GLY A 45 9.59 -54.25 -2.45
C GLY A 45 10.39 -53.30 -1.55
N ALA A 46 9.93 -53.06 -0.31
CA ALA A 46 10.50 -52.05 0.58
C ALA A 46 11.33 -52.68 1.72
N ALA A 47 12.41 -52.02 2.12
CA ALA A 47 13.27 -52.48 3.23
C ALA A 47 12.48 -52.63 4.55
N CYS A 48 12.61 -53.78 5.21
CA CYS A 48 11.82 -54.14 6.39
C CYS A 48 12.63 -54.07 7.69
N VAL A 49 13.13 -52.89 8.05
CA VAL A 49 13.95 -52.71 9.26
C VAL A 49 13.10 -52.78 10.53
N SER A 50 13.42 -53.70 11.44
CA SER A 50 12.78 -53.85 12.76
C SER A 50 13.06 -52.64 13.66
N GLN A 51 12.06 -52.20 14.45
CA GLN A 51 12.17 -51.05 15.36
C GLN A 51 13.10 -51.26 16.57
N GLU A 52 13.73 -52.43 16.72
CA GLU A 52 14.82 -52.67 17.68
C GLU A 52 16.17 -52.07 17.22
N PHE A 53 16.30 -51.80 15.92
CA PHE A 53 17.45 -51.18 15.26
C PHE A 53 17.16 -49.70 14.89
N THR A 54 18.22 -48.94 14.60
CA THR A 54 18.13 -47.56 14.13
C THR A 54 17.51 -47.48 12.73
N ASP A 55 16.80 -46.39 12.48
CA ASP A 55 16.15 -46.10 11.18
C ASP A 55 17.15 -45.30 10.34
N ASP A 56 18.12 -46.00 9.74
CA ASP A 56 19.25 -45.37 9.04
C ASP A 56 18.86 -44.86 7.62
N GLU A 57 17.58 -44.96 7.22
CA GLU A 57 17.06 -44.26 6.03
C GLU A 57 16.76 -42.78 6.36
N PRO A 58 17.25 -41.81 5.57
CA PRO A 58 16.94 -40.40 5.76
C PRO A 58 15.43 -40.15 5.61
N SER A 59 14.79 -39.75 6.71
CA SER A 59 13.34 -39.57 6.78
C SER A 59 12.89 -38.25 6.14
N GLY A 60 12.70 -38.25 4.83
CA GLY A 60 12.02 -37.19 4.08
C GLY A 60 12.24 -37.32 2.57
N PRO A 61 11.26 -36.95 1.72
CA PRO A 61 11.58 -36.70 0.32
C PRO A 61 12.48 -35.45 0.24
N PRO A 62 13.54 -35.44 -0.59
CA PRO A 62 14.32 -34.22 -0.78
C PRO A 62 13.43 -33.15 -1.43
N GLU A 63 13.21 -32.03 -0.74
CA GLU A 63 12.29 -30.95 -1.18
C GLU A 63 12.68 -30.32 -2.54
N ARG A 64 13.92 -30.53 -3.01
CA ARG A 64 14.34 -30.21 -4.38
C ARG A 64 13.55 -30.95 -5.46
N GLY A 65 12.94 -32.09 -5.13
CA GLY A 65 12.19 -32.92 -6.07
C GLY A 65 10.84 -32.35 -6.50
N LEU A 66 10.19 -31.48 -5.70
CA LEU A 66 8.89 -30.94 -6.07
C LEU A 66 9.02 -29.83 -7.12
N ALA A 67 9.93 -28.87 -6.90
CA ALA A 67 10.25 -27.81 -7.87
C ALA A 67 10.79 -28.39 -9.19
N GLN A 68 11.64 -29.43 -9.13
CA GLN A 68 12.18 -30.07 -10.33
C GLN A 68 11.15 -30.94 -11.07
N ARG A 69 10.09 -31.40 -10.40
CA ARG A 69 8.93 -32.08 -11.03
C ARG A 69 7.91 -31.10 -11.60
N LEU A 70 7.69 -29.95 -10.94
CA LEU A 70 6.90 -28.83 -11.48
C LEU A 70 7.57 -28.27 -12.74
N GLY A 71 8.86 -27.94 -12.69
CA GLY A 71 9.62 -27.49 -13.87
C GLY A 71 9.64 -28.52 -15.01
N ARG A 72 9.67 -29.83 -14.73
CA ARG A 72 9.50 -30.87 -15.76
C ARG A 72 8.08 -31.00 -16.30
N LEU A 73 7.06 -30.73 -15.48
CA LEU A 73 5.66 -30.68 -15.92
C LEU A 73 5.42 -29.46 -16.80
N GLU A 74 5.94 -28.29 -16.42
CA GLU A 74 5.94 -27.07 -17.23
C GLU A 74 6.68 -27.28 -18.55
N GLU A 75 7.89 -27.84 -18.53
CA GLU A 75 8.66 -28.15 -19.75
C GLU A 75 7.95 -29.18 -20.66
N LEU A 76 7.24 -30.16 -20.08
CA LEU A 76 6.41 -31.11 -20.84
C LEU A 76 5.13 -30.48 -21.38
N MET A 77 4.51 -29.53 -20.65
CA MET A 77 3.33 -28.79 -21.11
C MET A 77 3.69 -27.80 -22.24
N VAL A 78 4.83 -27.13 -22.16
CA VAL A 78 5.38 -26.30 -23.26
C VAL A 78 5.63 -27.18 -24.49
N LYS A 79 6.29 -28.34 -24.33
CA LYS A 79 6.50 -29.30 -25.44
C LYS A 79 5.22 -29.95 -25.99
N LEU A 80 4.11 -29.90 -25.25
CA LEU A 80 2.79 -30.33 -25.73
C LEU A 80 2.08 -29.19 -26.47
N ALA A 81 2.23 -27.95 -26.02
CA ALA A 81 1.72 -26.76 -26.69
C ALA A 81 2.42 -26.53 -28.04
N ASP A 82 3.76 -26.66 -28.09
CA ASP A 82 4.53 -26.58 -29.33
C ASP A 82 4.13 -27.66 -30.36
N LYS A 83 3.71 -28.85 -29.89
CA LYS A 83 3.19 -29.93 -30.75
C LYS A 83 1.74 -29.77 -31.20
N MET A 84 1.04 -28.74 -30.71
CA MET A 84 -0.34 -28.39 -31.09
C MET A 84 -0.41 -27.10 -31.91
N GLY A 85 0.74 -26.49 -32.25
CA GLY A 85 0.85 -25.37 -33.18
C GLY A 85 0.84 -25.81 -34.66
N PRO A 86 0.44 -24.94 -35.61
CA PRO A 86 0.46 -25.29 -37.04
C PRO A 86 1.87 -25.34 -37.62
N GLU A 87 2.21 -26.43 -38.31
CA GLU A 87 3.49 -26.62 -39.02
C GLU A 87 3.75 -25.54 -40.10
N PRO A 88 4.94 -24.91 -40.13
CA PRO A 88 5.28 -23.89 -41.13
C PRO A 88 5.89 -24.50 -42.39
N SER A 89 5.12 -24.60 -43.48
CA SER A 89 5.64 -25.01 -44.80
C SER A 89 6.50 -23.93 -45.48
N SER A 90 7.65 -24.32 -46.00
CA SER A 90 8.70 -23.44 -46.53
C SER A 90 8.39 -22.71 -47.84
N VAL A 91 8.94 -21.51 -47.96
CA VAL A 91 8.87 -20.53 -49.07
C VAL A 91 9.30 -21.05 -50.45
N ASN A 92 8.58 -20.66 -51.53
CA ASN A 92 9.22 -20.16 -52.76
C ASN A 92 8.30 -19.35 -53.72
N LYS A 93 8.70 -18.09 -53.97
CA LYS A 93 8.55 -17.26 -55.20
C LYS A 93 7.17 -17.10 -55.88
N SER A 94 6.65 -15.87 -55.91
CA SER A 94 6.68 -14.96 -57.10
C SER A 94 5.77 -13.71 -56.91
N THR A 95 6.03 -12.64 -57.67
CA THR A 95 5.39 -11.30 -57.57
C THR A 95 4.14 -11.15 -58.50
N PRO A 96 3.46 -9.97 -58.64
CA PRO A 96 1.98 -9.81 -58.75
C PRO A 96 1.48 -9.78 -60.25
N PRO A 97 0.22 -9.40 -60.64
CA PRO A 97 -0.86 -8.69 -59.92
C PRO A 97 -2.35 -9.10 -60.18
N THR A 98 -3.27 -8.24 -59.69
CA THR A 98 -4.75 -8.11 -59.85
C THR A 98 -5.27 -8.12 -61.32
N PRO A 99 -6.61 -8.13 -61.65
CA PRO A 99 -7.83 -7.94 -60.81
C PRO A 99 -9.07 -8.85 -61.16
N SER A 100 -10.23 -8.50 -60.57
CA SER A 100 -11.61 -8.52 -61.16
C SER A 100 -12.61 -9.69 -61.01
N VAL A 101 -13.78 -9.31 -60.47
CA VAL A 101 -15.16 -9.50 -61.01
C VAL A 101 -15.87 -10.87 -60.88
N GLU A 102 -16.84 -10.89 -59.94
CA GLU A 102 -18.29 -11.19 -60.14
C GLU A 102 -18.74 -12.55 -60.72
N GLY A 103 -19.67 -13.23 -60.02
CA GLY A 103 -20.30 -14.47 -60.52
C GLY A 103 -21.14 -15.22 -59.48
N SER A 104 -22.39 -14.81 -59.28
CA SER A 104 -23.40 -15.56 -58.52
C SER A 104 -23.89 -16.79 -59.31
N LEU A 105 -24.23 -17.91 -58.64
CA LEU A 105 -25.35 -18.82 -59.01
C LEU A 105 -25.59 -19.99 -58.00
N ARG A 106 -26.49 -19.74 -57.04
CA ARG A 106 -27.68 -20.54 -56.62
C ARG A 106 -27.79 -22.08 -56.79
N VAL A 107 -28.47 -22.67 -55.77
CA VAL A 107 -29.44 -23.81 -55.79
C VAL A 107 -28.82 -25.22 -55.92
N SER A 108 -29.23 -26.31 -55.23
CA SER A 108 -30.44 -26.67 -54.41
C SER A 108 -30.06 -27.17 -52.98
N ASP A 109 -30.86 -27.99 -52.27
CA ASP A 109 -32.12 -27.73 -51.52
C ASP A 109 -32.60 -29.04 -50.78
N SER A 110 -33.64 -28.98 -49.93
CA SER A 110 -34.43 -30.08 -49.30
C SER A 110 -33.86 -30.87 -48.09
N ASN A 111 -34.67 -31.36 -47.12
CA ASN A 111 -35.86 -30.83 -46.41
C ASN A 111 -36.29 -31.80 -45.27
N VAL A 112 -37.05 -31.29 -44.28
CA VAL A 112 -38.21 -31.90 -43.55
C VAL A 112 -38.29 -31.42 -42.08
N THR A 113 -39.46 -30.90 -41.70
CA THR A 113 -39.90 -30.45 -40.35
C THR A 113 -41.05 -31.34 -39.83
N PRO A 114 -41.67 -31.15 -38.62
CA PRO A 114 -42.63 -30.05 -38.38
C PRO A 114 -42.76 -29.49 -36.93
N ASP A 115 -43.36 -28.28 -36.81
CA ASP A 115 -44.28 -27.77 -35.75
C ASP A 115 -43.90 -27.74 -34.24
N ASP A 116 -44.35 -26.78 -33.39
CA ASP A 116 -45.24 -25.60 -33.55
C ASP A 116 -44.97 -24.54 -32.44
N SER A 117 -45.65 -23.38 -32.54
CA SER A 117 -46.01 -22.40 -31.49
C SER A 117 -45.06 -21.21 -31.25
N SER A 118 -45.66 -20.02 -31.18
CA SER A 118 -45.02 -18.72 -31.30
C SER A 118 -45.41 -17.75 -30.18
N TRP A 119 -44.51 -16.81 -29.84
CA TRP A 119 -44.86 -15.54 -29.17
C TRP A 119 -43.92 -14.42 -29.63
N GLN A 120 -44.50 -13.31 -30.11
CA GLN A 120 -43.79 -12.08 -30.46
C GLN A 120 -44.19 -10.90 -29.57
N SER A 121 -43.29 -9.92 -29.54
CA SER A 121 -43.37 -8.67 -28.78
C SER A 121 -44.60 -7.81 -29.10
N VAL A 122 -45.10 -7.08 -28.09
CA VAL A 122 -46.09 -6.01 -28.25
C VAL A 122 -45.46 -4.68 -27.85
N SER A 123 -45.30 -3.79 -28.83
CA SER A 123 -45.09 -2.35 -28.59
C SER A 123 -46.39 -1.60 -28.90
N GLY A 124 -46.87 -0.80 -27.95
CA GLY A 124 -48.12 -0.05 -28.09
C GLY A 124 -47.91 1.35 -28.66
N THR A 125 -48.68 1.70 -29.69
CA THR A 125 -48.71 3.02 -30.35
C THR A 125 -50.10 3.65 -30.15
N THR A 126 -50.21 4.99 -30.12
CA THR A 126 -51.31 5.86 -30.66
C THR A 126 -51.26 7.25 -30.01
N ALA A 127 -51.69 8.37 -30.63
CA ALA A 127 -52.10 8.64 -32.01
C ALA A 127 -51.86 10.13 -32.36
N VAL A 128 -51.87 10.45 -33.67
CA VAL A 128 -51.79 11.80 -34.23
C VAL A 128 -53.18 12.26 -34.70
N SER A 129 -53.44 13.57 -34.73
CA SER A 129 -54.47 14.17 -35.58
C SER A 129 -54.10 15.61 -35.98
N ALA A 130 -54.38 15.97 -37.23
CA ALA A 130 -54.13 17.29 -37.81
C ALA A 130 -55.24 17.63 -38.83
N PRO A 131 -55.52 18.93 -39.07
CA PRO A 131 -55.87 19.33 -40.44
C PRO A 131 -55.39 20.75 -40.87
N ILE A 132 -54.53 20.79 -41.92
CA ILE A 132 -54.47 21.67 -43.12
C ILE A 132 -54.65 23.24 -43.02
N PRO A 133 -54.31 24.07 -44.04
CA PRO A 133 -53.49 25.29 -43.79
C PRO A 133 -54.08 26.63 -44.28
N GLY A 134 -53.53 27.78 -43.84
CA GLY A 134 -53.86 29.07 -44.45
C GLY A 134 -53.17 30.35 -43.93
N ARG A 135 -52.28 30.91 -44.77
CA ARG A 135 -51.94 32.34 -44.96
C ARG A 135 -51.20 33.11 -43.82
N PRO A 136 -50.17 33.92 -44.14
CA PRO A 136 -49.42 34.70 -43.14
C PRO A 136 -50.01 36.10 -42.90
N LEU A 137 -49.97 36.57 -41.66
CA LEU A 137 -50.13 37.98 -41.30
C LEU A 137 -49.14 38.37 -40.21
N SER A 138 -48.34 39.39 -40.50
CA SER A 138 -47.40 40.01 -39.55
C SER A 138 -48.16 40.77 -38.47
N GLN A 139 -47.74 40.66 -37.21
CA GLN A 139 -48.01 41.68 -36.19
C GLN A 139 -46.85 41.78 -35.21
N SER A 140 -46.19 42.94 -35.22
CA SER A 140 -45.23 43.35 -34.20
C SER A 140 -46.00 43.77 -32.95
N ALA A 141 -45.65 43.21 -31.80
CA ALA A 141 -46.16 43.64 -30.50
C ALA A 141 -44.99 43.66 -29.50
N LEU A 142 -44.73 44.84 -28.92
CA LEU A 142 -43.67 45.03 -27.93
C LEU A 142 -44.08 44.38 -26.61
N ASN A 143 -43.28 43.43 -26.12
CA ASN A 143 -43.31 43.06 -24.71
C ASN A 143 -42.38 44.00 -23.92
N PRO A 144 -42.82 44.61 -22.81
CA PRO A 144 -41.93 45.36 -21.92
C PRO A 144 -40.93 44.41 -21.25
N PRO A 145 -39.75 44.90 -20.83
CA PRO A 145 -38.77 44.08 -20.14
C PRO A 145 -39.37 43.55 -18.83
N ALA A 146 -39.44 42.23 -18.70
CA ALA A 146 -39.77 41.60 -17.44
C ALA A 146 -38.72 42.01 -16.41
N ALA A 147 -39.14 42.69 -15.34
CA ALA A 147 -38.25 43.02 -14.24
C ALA A 147 -37.58 41.74 -13.73
N GLU A 148 -36.25 41.76 -13.66
CA GLU A 148 -35.48 40.63 -13.15
C GLU A 148 -35.95 40.34 -11.72
N ARG A 149 -36.60 39.18 -11.54
CA ARG A 149 -36.80 38.64 -10.20
C ARG A 149 -35.40 38.46 -9.60
N PRO A 150 -35.14 38.90 -8.36
CA PRO A 150 -33.88 38.63 -7.69
C PRO A 150 -33.61 37.12 -7.79
N ARG A 151 -32.45 36.74 -8.32
CA ARG A 151 -32.04 35.34 -8.28
C ARG A 151 -32.05 34.94 -6.80
N ALA A 152 -32.93 34.00 -6.43
CA ALA A 152 -32.85 33.38 -5.14
C ALA A 152 -31.43 32.79 -5.05
N GLY A 153 -30.66 33.23 -4.05
CA GLY A 153 -29.27 32.81 -3.90
C GLY A 153 -29.17 31.30 -3.87
N SER A 154 -28.09 30.74 -4.43
CA SER A 154 -27.85 29.31 -4.31
C SER A 154 -27.77 28.95 -2.84
N LYS A 155 -28.27 27.77 -2.44
CA LYS A 155 -28.17 27.32 -1.03
C LYS A 155 -26.72 27.26 -0.52
N TYR A 156 -25.74 27.27 -1.43
CA TYR A 156 -24.32 27.25 -1.14
C TYR A 156 -23.61 28.61 -1.36
N ASP A 157 -24.35 29.70 -1.62
CA ASP A 157 -23.82 31.05 -1.84
C ASP A 157 -22.81 31.50 -0.77
N LYS A 158 -23.03 31.11 0.49
CA LYS A 158 -22.10 31.38 1.58
C LYS A 158 -20.79 30.61 1.39
N ILE A 159 -20.86 29.29 1.18
CA ILE A 159 -19.69 28.42 0.96
C ILE A 159 -18.88 28.91 -0.25
N CYS A 160 -19.54 29.28 -1.35
CA CYS A 160 -18.84 29.84 -2.53
C CYS A 160 -18.09 31.14 -2.19
N ARG A 161 -18.70 32.08 -1.46
CA ARG A 161 -18.03 33.32 -1.03
C ARG A 161 -16.90 33.06 -0.04
N ASP A 162 -17.11 32.18 0.94
CA ASP A 162 -16.12 31.86 1.97
C ASP A 162 -14.86 31.25 1.30
N ILE A 163 -15.01 30.26 0.40
CA ILE A 163 -13.91 29.68 -0.37
C ILE A 163 -13.27 30.70 -1.32
N HIS A 164 -14.07 31.49 -2.05
CA HIS A 164 -13.54 32.46 -2.99
C HIS A 164 -12.81 33.62 -2.28
N SER A 165 -13.13 33.91 -1.01
CA SER A 165 -12.47 34.97 -0.24
C SER A 165 -11.02 34.67 0.13
N VAL A 166 -10.62 33.40 0.14
CA VAL A 166 -9.26 32.96 0.49
C VAL A 166 -8.37 32.67 -0.73
N PHE A 167 -8.88 32.72 -1.96
CA PHE A 167 -8.06 32.51 -3.16
C PHE A 167 -6.89 33.53 -3.22
N PRO A 168 -5.71 33.11 -3.71
CA PRO A 168 -4.58 34.01 -3.92
C PRO A 168 -4.87 35.04 -5.02
N SER A 169 -4.05 36.10 -5.07
CA SER A 169 -4.04 37.00 -6.23
C SER A 169 -3.60 36.26 -7.49
N LEU A 170 -3.91 36.80 -8.67
CA LEU A 170 -3.42 36.24 -9.94
C LEU A 170 -1.89 36.17 -9.97
N GLN A 171 -1.20 37.15 -9.38
CA GLN A 171 0.25 37.19 -9.28
C GLN A 171 0.77 36.07 -8.39
N ASP A 172 0.20 35.91 -7.20
CA ASP A 172 0.57 34.84 -6.26
C ASP A 172 0.32 33.44 -6.86
N ALA A 173 -0.83 33.25 -7.54
CA ALA A 173 -1.14 32.00 -8.24
C ALA A 173 -0.11 31.68 -9.33
N GLN A 174 0.32 32.68 -10.11
CA GLN A 174 1.39 32.53 -11.10
C GLN A 174 2.72 32.19 -10.44
N THR A 175 3.11 32.90 -9.38
CA THR A 175 4.36 32.65 -8.64
C THR A 175 4.39 31.22 -8.06
N ILE A 176 3.30 30.77 -7.42
CA ILE A 176 3.15 29.41 -6.87
C ILE A 176 3.26 28.35 -7.97
N VAL A 177 2.52 28.51 -9.07
CA VAL A 177 2.50 27.54 -10.18
C VAL A 177 3.85 27.47 -10.91
N GLN A 178 4.60 28.58 -11.01
CA GLN A 178 5.91 28.60 -11.68
C GLN A 178 7.06 28.12 -10.79
N SER A 179 6.97 28.32 -9.48
CA SER A 179 8.05 28.00 -8.53
C SER A 179 7.91 26.61 -7.89
N SER A 180 6.76 25.96 -8.03
CA SER A 180 6.45 24.66 -7.44
C SER A 180 6.53 23.49 -8.44
N ARG A 181 6.80 22.29 -7.93
CA ARG A 181 6.62 21.01 -8.67
C ARG A 181 5.17 20.49 -8.62
N GLY A 182 4.34 21.09 -7.77
CA GLY A 182 2.96 20.68 -7.53
C GLY A 182 2.04 20.63 -8.76
N PRO A 183 2.15 21.51 -9.79
CA PRO A 183 1.29 21.41 -10.98
C PRO A 183 1.45 20.09 -11.73
N ILE A 184 2.68 19.55 -11.82
CA ILE A 184 2.93 18.24 -12.42
C ILE A 184 2.42 17.13 -11.50
N PHE A 185 2.63 17.27 -10.19
CA PHE A 185 2.10 16.32 -9.21
C PHE A 185 0.57 16.21 -9.26
N VAL A 186 -0.15 17.33 -9.36
CA VAL A 186 -1.61 17.39 -9.53
C VAL A 186 -2.06 16.65 -10.80
N LEU A 187 -1.34 16.80 -11.92
CA LEU A 187 -1.67 16.05 -13.14
C LEU A 187 -1.49 14.54 -12.97
N ILE A 188 -0.35 14.09 -12.47
CA ILE A 188 -0.07 12.65 -12.31
C ILE A 188 -0.87 11.98 -11.20
N ILE A 189 -1.65 12.71 -10.39
CA ILE A 189 -2.66 12.12 -9.48
C ILE A 189 -3.84 11.55 -10.28
N PHE A 190 -4.25 12.23 -11.35
CA PHE A 190 -5.56 12.03 -11.97
C PHE A 190 -5.54 11.45 -13.38
N TYR A 191 -4.44 11.60 -14.11
CA TYR A 191 -4.33 11.23 -15.52
C TYR A 191 -3.21 10.21 -15.75
N SER A 192 -3.41 9.32 -16.72
CA SER A 192 -2.32 8.47 -17.22
C SER A 192 -1.31 9.32 -17.99
N TYR A 193 -0.06 8.86 -18.08
CA TYR A 193 0.97 9.51 -18.90
C TYR A 193 0.51 9.72 -20.35
N GLN A 194 -0.19 8.73 -20.91
CA GLN A 194 -0.72 8.77 -22.26
C GLN A 194 -1.87 9.78 -22.42
N ASP A 195 -2.73 9.96 -21.41
CA ASP A 195 -3.78 10.99 -21.43
C ASP A 195 -3.21 12.40 -21.34
N ILE A 196 -2.13 12.60 -20.57
CA ILE A 196 -1.40 13.88 -20.50
C ILE A 196 -0.79 14.22 -21.88
N LEU A 197 -0.12 13.26 -22.53
CA LEU A 197 0.46 13.46 -23.87
C LEU A 197 -0.59 13.74 -24.96
N GLU A 198 -1.78 13.12 -24.86
CA GLU A 198 -2.89 13.35 -25.80
C GLU A 198 -3.66 14.65 -25.53
N GLY A 199 -3.31 15.42 -24.49
CA GLY A 199 -4.01 16.66 -24.13
C GLY A 199 -5.38 16.44 -23.47
N LYS A 200 -5.65 15.24 -22.94
CA LYS A 200 -6.88 14.87 -22.22
C LYS A 200 -6.89 15.31 -20.76
N SER A 201 -6.10 16.32 -20.42
CA SER A 201 -5.99 16.91 -19.10
C SER A 201 -5.95 18.44 -19.22
N GLN A 202 -6.47 19.14 -18.23
CA GLN A 202 -6.35 20.60 -18.18
C GLN A 202 -4.86 21.02 -18.13
N PRO A 203 -4.42 22.05 -18.88
CA PRO A 203 -3.02 22.48 -18.88
C PRO A 203 -2.65 23.05 -17.50
N THR A 204 -1.40 22.89 -17.06
CA THR A 204 -0.93 23.40 -15.75
C THR A 204 -1.14 24.90 -15.57
N SER A 205 -1.10 25.68 -16.65
CA SER A 205 -1.39 27.11 -16.66
C SER A 205 -2.82 27.46 -16.24
N SER A 206 -3.78 26.53 -16.37
CA SER A 206 -5.16 26.72 -15.90
C SER A 206 -5.26 26.96 -14.40
N LEU A 207 -4.29 26.46 -13.60
CA LEU A 207 -4.19 26.69 -12.16
C LEU A 207 -3.98 28.16 -11.77
N THR A 208 -3.69 29.04 -12.74
CA THR A 208 -3.56 30.49 -12.48
C THR A 208 -4.88 31.25 -12.66
N ALA A 209 -5.91 30.63 -13.24
CA ALA A 209 -7.20 31.25 -13.52
C ALA A 209 -8.26 30.83 -12.48
N MET A 210 -8.48 31.69 -11.47
CA MET A 210 -9.43 31.39 -10.39
C MET A 210 -10.86 31.22 -10.94
N PRO A 211 -11.62 30.18 -10.55
CA PRO A 211 -13.00 30.01 -10.98
C PRO A 211 -13.92 31.08 -10.38
N ASP A 212 -14.88 31.56 -11.19
CA ASP A 212 -15.88 32.55 -10.77
C ASP A 212 -16.70 32.08 -9.55
N VAL A 213 -16.99 32.98 -8.60
CA VAL A 213 -17.73 32.70 -7.36
C VAL A 213 -19.12 32.06 -7.58
N THR A 214 -19.72 32.20 -8.76
CA THR A 214 -21.00 31.58 -9.11
C THR A 214 -20.89 30.11 -9.54
N LYS A 215 -19.68 29.57 -9.69
CA LYS A 215 -19.43 28.15 -9.95
C LYS A 215 -19.80 27.29 -8.74
N HIS A 216 -20.03 26.00 -8.98
CA HIS A 216 -20.38 25.03 -7.94
C HIS A 216 -19.27 24.94 -6.87
N PRO A 217 -19.58 24.82 -5.57
CA PRO A 217 -18.59 24.79 -4.49
C PRO A 217 -17.45 23.79 -4.70
N ALA A 218 -17.75 22.60 -5.22
CA ALA A 218 -16.74 21.56 -5.48
C ALA A 218 -15.68 21.98 -6.52
N ILE A 219 -16.00 22.88 -7.44
CA ILE A 219 -15.03 23.41 -8.43
C ILE A 219 -14.07 24.39 -7.74
N LEU A 220 -14.63 25.26 -6.88
CA LEU A 220 -13.86 26.22 -6.10
C LEU A 220 -12.92 25.49 -5.12
N ALA A 221 -13.44 24.54 -4.35
CA ALA A 221 -12.65 23.73 -3.43
C ALA A 221 -11.59 22.88 -4.15
N LYS A 222 -11.93 22.26 -5.31
CA LYS A 222 -10.95 21.52 -6.11
C LYS A 222 -9.78 22.41 -6.50
N HIS A 223 -10.06 23.59 -7.06
CA HIS A 223 -9.01 24.52 -7.50
C HIS A 223 -8.16 25.02 -6.32
N LEU A 224 -8.79 25.32 -5.18
CA LEU A 224 -8.09 25.75 -3.97
C LEU A 224 -7.20 24.64 -3.40
N LEU A 225 -7.64 23.39 -3.42
CA LEU A 225 -6.83 22.23 -3.01
C LEU A 225 -5.68 21.93 -3.98
N GLN A 226 -5.88 22.12 -5.29
CA GLN A 226 -4.80 22.03 -6.28
C GLN A 226 -3.72 23.09 -6.01
N LEU A 227 -4.12 24.34 -5.73
CA LEU A 227 -3.20 25.41 -5.32
C LEU A 227 -2.53 25.12 -3.96
N THR A 228 -3.25 24.52 -3.01
CA THR A 228 -2.70 24.11 -1.70
C THR A 228 -1.59 23.08 -1.87
N ILE A 229 -1.76 22.09 -2.75
CA ILE A 229 -0.71 21.12 -3.10
C ILE A 229 0.47 21.80 -3.82
N CYS A 230 0.22 22.81 -4.65
CA CYS A 230 1.31 23.59 -5.25
C CYS A 230 2.09 24.36 -4.19
N LEU A 231 1.40 25.03 -3.27
CA LEU A 231 2.01 25.75 -2.15
C LEU A 231 2.79 24.80 -1.21
N GLN A 232 2.30 23.58 -0.99
CA GLN A 232 2.97 22.52 -0.21
C GLN A 232 4.29 22.02 -0.82
N GLN A 233 4.45 22.15 -2.14
CA GLN A 233 5.63 21.68 -2.89
C GLN A 233 6.57 22.82 -3.34
N MET A 234 6.47 23.97 -2.70
CA MET A 234 7.42 25.07 -2.87
C MET A 234 8.82 24.69 -2.33
N PRO A 235 9.92 25.19 -2.92
CA PRO A 235 11.26 24.99 -2.37
C PRO A 235 11.39 25.61 -0.97
N PRO A 236 12.08 24.99 0.00
CA PRO A 236 12.22 25.55 1.35
C PRO A 236 12.99 26.88 1.39
N CYS A 237 13.90 27.07 0.42
CA CYS A 237 14.65 28.31 0.23
C CYS A 237 13.91 29.36 -0.63
N PHE A 238 12.62 29.17 -0.89
CA PHE A 238 11.82 30.15 -1.63
C PHE A 238 11.66 31.46 -0.84
N ASP A 239 11.82 32.57 -1.54
CA ASP A 239 11.65 33.91 -0.98
C ASP A 239 10.15 34.25 -0.85
N VAL A 240 9.61 33.99 0.35
CA VAL A 240 8.20 34.19 0.71
C VAL A 240 7.73 35.65 0.49
N SER A 241 8.64 36.63 0.42
CA SER A 241 8.27 38.03 0.14
C SER A 241 7.69 38.25 -1.26
N GLN A 242 7.84 37.28 -2.16
CA GLN A 242 7.25 37.27 -3.51
C GLN A 242 5.76 36.84 -3.54
N LEU A 243 5.17 36.49 -2.39
CA LEU A 243 3.77 36.11 -2.26
C LEU A 243 3.01 37.08 -1.34
N GLU A 244 2.15 37.91 -1.92
CA GLU A 244 1.36 38.91 -1.17
C GLU A 244 0.50 38.26 -0.08
N ALA A 245 -0.11 37.09 -0.39
CA ALA A 245 -0.90 36.29 0.53
C ALA A 245 -0.10 35.80 1.76
N CYS A 246 1.23 35.64 1.64
CA CYS A 246 2.10 35.15 2.71
C CYS A 246 2.87 36.28 3.43
N LEU A 247 2.66 37.56 3.08
CA LEU A 247 3.25 38.70 3.80
C LEU A 247 2.70 38.86 5.24
N LYS A 248 1.59 38.21 5.57
CA LYS A 248 0.89 38.33 6.87
C LYS A 248 0.90 37.05 7.71
N CYS A 249 1.27 35.91 7.12
CA CYS A 249 1.25 34.60 7.76
C CYS A 249 2.16 33.64 6.97
N SER A 250 2.66 32.61 7.63
CA SER A 250 3.49 31.57 7.03
C SER A 250 2.77 30.80 5.91
N ILE A 251 3.57 30.13 5.07
CA ILE A 251 3.08 29.16 4.06
C ILE A 251 2.22 28.07 4.73
N HIS A 252 2.59 27.60 5.92
CA HIS A 252 1.84 26.58 6.67
C HIS A 252 0.45 27.09 7.10
N GLU A 253 0.38 28.28 7.68
CA GLU A 253 -0.90 28.91 8.06
C GLU A 253 -1.80 29.14 6.84
N LYS A 254 -1.22 29.54 5.70
CA LYS A 254 -1.97 29.73 4.44
C LYS A 254 -2.55 28.42 3.90
N MET A 255 -1.78 27.33 3.92
CA MET A 255 -2.29 26.00 3.55
C MET A 255 -3.39 25.53 4.50
N ALA A 256 -3.27 25.80 5.80
CA ALA A 256 -4.29 25.46 6.79
C ALA A 256 -5.60 26.24 6.56
N GLU A 257 -5.53 27.55 6.31
CA GLU A 257 -6.68 28.39 5.94
C GLU A 257 -7.38 27.88 4.67
N TRP A 258 -6.61 27.58 3.61
CA TRP A 258 -7.13 27.08 2.34
C TRP A 258 -7.80 25.70 2.47
N THR A 259 -7.16 24.80 3.23
CA THR A 259 -7.74 23.46 3.50
C THR A 259 -8.99 23.56 4.36
N ALA A 260 -9.01 24.44 5.37
CA ALA A 260 -10.17 24.69 6.20
C ALA A 260 -11.36 25.22 5.38
N ALA A 261 -11.13 26.17 4.46
CA ALA A 261 -12.17 26.63 3.54
C ALA A 261 -12.68 25.52 2.61
N ALA A 262 -11.78 24.71 2.04
CA ALA A 262 -12.16 23.57 1.21
C ALA A 262 -12.92 22.46 1.99
N SER A 263 -12.68 22.32 3.29
CA SER A 263 -13.34 21.32 4.14
C SER A 263 -14.85 21.47 4.23
N ALA A 264 -15.38 22.68 3.97
CA ALA A 264 -16.82 22.96 3.86
C ALA A 264 -17.48 22.23 2.68
N VAL A 265 -16.68 21.80 1.68
CA VAL A 265 -17.10 20.91 0.59
C VAL A 265 -16.85 19.46 0.98
N THR A 266 -15.62 19.10 1.36
CA THR A 266 -15.26 17.67 1.55
C THR A 266 -16.04 17.01 2.68
N SER A 267 -16.41 17.76 3.71
CA SER A 267 -17.26 17.30 4.83
C SER A 267 -18.76 17.27 4.52
N ASN A 268 -19.21 17.75 3.35
CA ASN A 268 -20.63 17.86 3.00
C ASN A 268 -21.02 16.82 1.94
N ASP A 269 -21.82 15.83 2.36
CA ASP A 269 -22.28 14.72 1.50
C ASP A 269 -23.05 15.18 0.25
N GLU A 270 -23.74 16.33 0.29
CA GLU A 270 -24.46 16.87 -0.87
C GLU A 270 -23.54 17.47 -1.94
N LEU A 271 -22.28 17.77 -1.60
CA LEU A 271 -21.32 18.47 -2.46
C LEU A 271 -20.24 17.56 -3.06
N VAL A 272 -20.00 16.40 -2.45
CA VAL A 272 -18.96 15.44 -2.88
C VAL A 272 -19.42 14.42 -3.93
N GLY A 273 -20.70 14.39 -4.28
CA GLY A 273 -21.31 13.42 -5.21
C GLY A 273 -21.05 13.63 -6.71
N SER A 274 -20.03 14.41 -7.11
CA SER A 274 -19.63 14.64 -8.51
C SER A 274 -18.18 14.21 -8.76
N ALA A 275 -17.73 14.23 -10.02
CA ALA A 275 -16.32 14.03 -10.35
C ALA A 275 -15.39 14.96 -9.55
N GLU A 276 -15.72 16.26 -9.52
CA GLU A 276 -14.94 17.29 -8.82
C GLU A 276 -14.99 17.11 -7.30
N GLY A 277 -16.13 16.67 -6.77
CA GLY A 277 -16.29 16.35 -5.36
C GLY A 277 -15.41 15.18 -4.92
N LEU A 278 -15.28 14.16 -5.77
CA LEU A 278 -14.37 13.03 -5.55
C LEU A 278 -12.89 13.44 -5.72
N GLU A 279 -12.58 14.28 -6.71
CA GLU A 279 -11.25 14.88 -6.86
C GLU A 279 -10.84 15.70 -5.61
N CYS A 280 -11.76 16.45 -4.98
CA CYS A 280 -11.49 17.18 -3.73
C CYS A 280 -11.02 16.26 -2.61
N LEU A 281 -11.71 15.13 -2.39
CA LEU A 281 -11.35 14.17 -1.34
C LEU A 281 -10.00 13.49 -1.60
N ILE A 282 -9.67 13.23 -2.87
CA ILE A 282 -8.37 12.68 -3.26
C ILE A 282 -7.26 13.72 -3.02
N LEU A 283 -7.47 14.99 -3.40
CA LEU A 283 -6.52 16.08 -3.16
C LEU A 283 -6.29 16.34 -1.67
N GLU A 284 -7.36 16.41 -0.87
CA GLU A 284 -7.30 16.53 0.59
C GLU A 284 -6.53 15.35 1.22
N GLY A 285 -6.81 14.12 0.77
CA GLY A 285 -6.05 12.93 1.16
C GLY A 285 -4.56 13.08 0.88
N PHE A 286 -4.17 13.48 -0.34
CA PHE A 286 -2.75 13.68 -0.69
C PHE A 286 -2.08 14.81 0.09
N TYR A 287 -2.76 15.93 0.30
CA TYR A 287 -2.28 17.01 1.16
C TYR A 287 -1.98 16.48 2.56
N LEU A 288 -2.91 15.72 3.15
CA LEU A 288 -2.75 15.13 4.49
C LEU A 288 -1.63 14.08 4.54
N VAL A 289 -1.44 13.24 3.53
CA VAL A 289 -0.30 12.31 3.44
C VAL A 289 1.02 13.07 3.46
N ASN A 290 1.13 14.11 2.64
CA ASN A 290 2.34 14.93 2.52
C ASN A 290 2.66 15.72 3.80
N SER A 291 1.63 16.20 4.49
CA SER A 291 1.73 16.82 5.83
C SER A 291 1.97 15.82 6.97
N GLY A 292 2.15 14.52 6.69
CA GLY A 292 2.39 13.49 7.71
C GLY A 292 1.15 13.11 8.53
N ASN A 293 -0.02 13.68 8.23
CA ASN A 293 -1.29 13.44 8.93
C ASN A 293 -1.97 12.14 8.45
N LEU A 294 -1.23 11.02 8.50
CA LEU A 294 -1.60 9.75 7.84
C LEU A 294 -2.97 9.20 8.23
N ARG A 295 -3.41 9.40 9.49
CA ARG A 295 -4.73 8.95 9.96
C ARG A 295 -5.87 9.76 9.37
N LYS A 296 -5.72 11.09 9.35
CA LYS A 296 -6.68 11.98 8.68
C LYS A 296 -6.72 11.68 7.17
N ALA A 297 -5.56 11.44 6.55
CA ALA A 297 -5.46 11.04 5.15
C ALA A 297 -6.18 9.71 4.86
N TRP A 298 -6.05 8.72 5.76
CA TRP A 298 -6.74 7.42 5.63
C TRP A 298 -8.27 7.59 5.74
N LEU A 299 -8.76 8.44 6.65
CA LEU A 299 -10.19 8.77 6.74
C LEU A 299 -10.72 9.47 5.49
N ALA A 300 -9.99 10.45 4.95
CA ALA A 300 -10.34 11.13 3.70
C ALA A 300 -10.38 10.14 2.52
N MET A 301 -9.39 9.25 2.40
CA MET A 301 -9.34 8.24 1.34
C MET A 301 -10.42 7.16 1.50
N ARG A 302 -10.80 6.78 2.74
CA ARG A 302 -11.96 5.92 3.02
C ARG A 302 -13.27 6.55 2.56
N ARG A 303 -13.45 7.85 2.82
CA ARG A 303 -14.61 8.62 2.36
C ARG A 303 -14.68 8.67 0.83
N ALA A 304 -13.53 8.93 0.16
CA ALA A 304 -13.43 8.85 -1.29
C ALA A 304 -13.79 7.45 -1.84
N LEU A 305 -13.29 6.38 -1.22
CA LEU A 305 -13.59 5.00 -1.59
C LEU A 305 -15.09 4.68 -1.49
N SER A 306 -15.72 4.97 -0.35
CA SER A 306 -17.15 4.70 -0.16
C SER A 306 -18.03 5.50 -1.13
N LEU A 307 -17.66 6.76 -1.43
CA LEU A 307 -18.38 7.56 -2.43
C LEU A 307 -18.19 7.01 -3.85
N ALA A 308 -16.97 6.60 -4.24
CA ALA A 308 -16.71 5.94 -5.52
C ALA A 308 -17.52 4.64 -5.68
N GLN A 309 -17.72 3.87 -4.61
CA GLN A 309 -18.59 2.69 -4.59
C GLN A 309 -20.07 3.08 -4.77
N LEU A 310 -20.56 4.11 -4.08
CA LEU A 310 -21.93 4.62 -4.24
C LEU A 310 -22.20 5.21 -5.64
N MET A 311 -21.18 5.81 -6.27
CA MET A 311 -21.20 6.25 -7.68
C MET A 311 -21.19 5.07 -8.68
N GLY A 312 -20.91 3.85 -8.19
CA GLY A 312 -20.91 2.61 -8.99
C GLY A 312 -19.61 2.33 -9.73
N ILE A 313 -18.52 3.03 -9.44
CA ILE A 313 -17.25 2.93 -10.18
C ILE A 313 -16.64 1.52 -10.08
N GLU A 314 -16.75 0.87 -8.92
CA GLU A 314 -16.30 -0.52 -8.68
C GLU A 314 -17.02 -1.55 -9.58
N ARG A 315 -18.22 -1.24 -10.07
CA ARG A 315 -19.01 -2.14 -10.95
C ARG A 315 -18.81 -1.85 -12.43
N ASP A 316 -18.58 -0.59 -12.78
CA ASP A 316 -18.42 -0.11 -14.15
C ASP A 316 -17.42 1.06 -14.17
N GLY A 317 -16.13 0.72 -14.09
CA GLY A 317 -15.03 1.70 -14.14
C GLY A 317 -14.86 2.39 -15.49
N SER A 318 -15.54 1.90 -16.53
CA SER A 318 -15.57 2.50 -17.87
C SER A 318 -16.62 3.61 -18.00
N ARG A 319 -17.69 3.58 -17.18
CA ARG A 319 -18.73 4.60 -17.18
C ARG A 319 -18.19 5.97 -16.77
N PRO A 320 -18.33 7.03 -17.60
CA PRO A 320 -17.91 8.38 -17.21
C PRO A 320 -18.66 8.91 -15.98
N LEU A 321 -17.93 9.61 -15.10
CA LEU A 321 -18.55 10.38 -14.02
C LEU A 321 -19.27 11.62 -14.55
N LYS A 322 -20.19 12.15 -13.75
CA LYS A 322 -20.85 13.42 -14.02
C LYS A 322 -20.08 14.57 -13.38
N SER A 323 -19.79 15.60 -14.17
CA SER A 323 -19.36 16.90 -13.64
C SER A 323 -20.51 17.60 -12.91
N CYS A 324 -20.19 18.39 -11.88
CA CYS A 324 -21.12 19.36 -11.31
C CYS A 324 -21.25 20.65 -12.14
N ASP A 325 -20.46 20.80 -13.21
CA ASP A 325 -20.52 21.92 -14.16
C ASP A 325 -20.95 21.43 -15.55
N PRO A 326 -22.09 21.90 -16.09
CA PRO A 326 -22.50 21.60 -17.47
C PRO A 326 -21.54 22.13 -18.55
N SER A 327 -20.61 23.03 -18.21
CA SER A 327 -19.60 23.59 -19.13
C SER A 327 -18.23 22.89 -19.09
N THR A 328 -18.02 21.89 -18.22
CA THR A 328 -16.80 21.07 -18.22
C THR A 328 -16.73 20.24 -19.50
N ASP A 329 -15.57 20.26 -20.18
CA ASP A 329 -15.28 19.36 -21.30
C ASP A 329 -15.05 17.92 -20.78
N PRO A 330 -15.93 16.95 -21.10
CA PRO A 330 -15.79 15.57 -20.65
C PRO A 330 -14.52 14.87 -21.15
N SER A 331 -13.90 15.36 -22.23
CA SER A 331 -12.65 14.79 -22.76
C SER A 331 -11.43 15.12 -21.91
N THR A 332 -11.54 16.15 -21.06
CA THR A 332 -10.48 16.58 -20.12
C THR A 332 -10.70 16.10 -18.68
N MET A 333 -11.80 15.39 -18.42
CA MET A 333 -12.09 14.86 -17.09
C MET A 333 -11.26 13.60 -16.77
N PRO A 334 -10.83 13.41 -15.51
CA PRO A 334 -10.24 12.14 -15.08
C PRO A 334 -11.20 10.97 -15.31
N SER A 335 -10.69 9.85 -15.83
CA SER A 335 -11.51 8.64 -15.99
C SER A 335 -11.88 8.03 -14.64
N SER A 336 -13.08 7.46 -14.54
CA SER A 336 -13.58 6.82 -13.31
C SER A 336 -12.63 5.72 -12.81
N HIS A 337 -12.10 4.91 -13.73
CA HIS A 337 -11.06 3.93 -13.45
C HIS A 337 -9.75 4.56 -12.91
N ALA A 338 -9.27 5.68 -13.46
CA ALA A 338 -8.05 6.33 -12.96
C ALA A 338 -8.23 6.80 -11.50
N LEU A 339 -9.40 7.40 -11.20
CA LEU A 339 -9.78 7.77 -9.82
C LEU A 339 -9.86 6.53 -8.91
N TRP A 340 -10.48 5.45 -9.36
CA TRP A 340 -10.60 4.21 -8.59
C TRP A 340 -9.24 3.56 -8.29
N SER A 341 -8.37 3.48 -9.29
CA SER A 341 -6.99 2.99 -9.14
C SER A 341 -6.19 3.84 -8.16
N ARG A 342 -6.37 5.18 -8.21
CA ARG A 342 -5.71 6.12 -7.30
C ARG A 342 -6.16 5.95 -5.86
N ILE A 343 -7.47 5.88 -5.63
CA ILE A 343 -8.05 5.68 -4.29
C ILE A 343 -7.56 4.35 -3.71
N ASN A 344 -7.57 3.26 -4.48
CA ASN A 344 -7.08 1.95 -4.03
C ASN A 344 -5.58 1.96 -3.70
N SER A 345 -4.75 2.63 -4.50
CA SER A 345 -3.31 2.81 -4.24
C SER A 345 -3.08 3.49 -2.89
N CYS A 346 -3.69 4.66 -2.68
CA CYS A 346 -3.55 5.42 -1.43
C CYS A 346 -4.14 4.70 -0.22
N ASP A 347 -5.32 4.11 -0.34
CA ASP A 347 -5.98 3.38 0.74
C ASP A 347 -5.11 2.22 1.24
N ARG A 348 -4.55 1.44 0.33
CA ARG A 348 -3.73 0.26 0.67
C ARG A 348 -2.35 0.66 1.16
N TYR A 349 -1.73 1.68 0.58
CA TYR A 349 -0.48 2.23 1.11
C TYR A 349 -0.64 2.66 2.58
N LEU A 350 -1.65 3.48 2.88
CA LEU A 350 -1.92 3.95 4.23
C LEU A 350 -2.35 2.81 5.17
N SER A 351 -3.19 1.90 4.70
CA SER A 351 -3.63 0.76 5.51
C SER A 351 -2.48 -0.18 5.86
N LEU A 352 -1.56 -0.46 4.92
CA LEU A 352 -0.38 -1.27 5.18
C LEU A 352 0.56 -0.61 6.19
N LEU A 353 0.79 0.70 6.04
CA LEU A 353 1.72 1.46 6.90
C LEU A 353 1.19 1.68 8.33
N LEU A 354 -0.14 1.73 8.50
CA LEU A 354 -0.83 1.89 9.78
C LEU A 354 -1.36 0.58 10.41
N GLY A 355 -1.11 -0.58 9.78
CA GLY A 355 -1.59 -1.89 10.26
C GLY A 355 -3.10 -2.14 10.11
N LEU A 356 -3.79 -1.30 9.34
CA LEU A 356 -5.24 -1.32 9.12
C LEU A 356 -5.65 -2.27 7.98
N SER A 357 -6.94 -2.55 7.84
CA SER A 357 -7.47 -3.37 6.74
C SER A 357 -7.68 -2.52 5.50
N ALA A 358 -7.45 -3.08 4.30
CA ALA A 358 -7.84 -2.43 3.05
C ALA A 358 -9.37 -2.22 2.99
N GLY A 359 -9.82 -1.21 2.25
CA GLY A 359 -11.24 -0.84 2.17
C GLY A 359 -12.03 -1.65 1.15
N THR A 360 -11.37 -2.15 0.12
CA THR A 360 -11.94 -3.13 -0.82
C THR A 360 -10.89 -4.15 -1.25
N GLN A 361 -11.39 -5.34 -1.58
CA GLN A 361 -10.64 -6.45 -2.17
C GLN A 361 -10.55 -6.34 -3.71
N ASP A 362 -11.25 -5.36 -4.31
CA ASP A 362 -11.31 -5.22 -5.76
C ASP A 362 -9.92 -4.98 -6.39
N ASN A 363 -9.64 -5.68 -7.47
CA ASN A 363 -8.47 -5.43 -8.32
C ASN A 363 -8.87 -5.24 -9.78
N SER A 364 -10.11 -4.80 -10.06
CA SER A 364 -10.59 -4.50 -11.42
C SER A 364 -9.67 -3.53 -12.17
N PHE A 365 -8.98 -2.64 -11.44
CA PHE A 365 -8.02 -1.72 -12.03
C PHE A 365 -6.79 -2.41 -12.67
N MET A 366 -6.60 -3.71 -12.45
CA MET A 366 -5.60 -4.57 -13.11
C MET A 366 -6.12 -5.31 -14.35
N SER A 367 -7.35 -5.07 -14.81
CA SER A 367 -7.85 -5.75 -16.01
C SER A 367 -7.16 -5.25 -17.29
N GLU A 368 -6.95 -6.16 -18.24
CA GLU A 368 -6.24 -5.87 -19.50
C GLU A 368 -6.84 -4.65 -20.24
N THR A 369 -8.16 -4.51 -20.21
CA THR A 369 -8.90 -3.37 -20.78
C THR A 369 -8.42 -2.00 -20.31
N PHE A 370 -7.94 -1.91 -19.07
CA PHE A 370 -7.42 -0.67 -18.49
C PHE A 370 -5.89 -0.60 -18.56
N LEU A 371 -5.19 -1.73 -18.53
CA LEU A 371 -3.72 -1.78 -18.63
C LEU A 371 -3.21 -1.47 -20.05
N VAL A 372 -4.02 -1.64 -21.11
CA VAL A 372 -3.57 -1.44 -22.51
C VAL A 372 -2.90 -0.08 -22.77
N ARG A 373 -3.36 1.01 -22.12
CA ARG A 373 -2.82 2.37 -22.31
C ARG A 373 -1.76 2.78 -21.29
N ASP A 374 -1.52 1.96 -20.27
CA ASP A 374 -0.52 2.25 -19.24
C ASP A 374 0.92 2.03 -19.73
N THR A 375 1.82 2.89 -19.30
CA THR A 375 3.28 2.66 -19.36
C THR A 375 3.68 1.47 -18.49
N PRO A 376 4.89 0.88 -18.70
CA PRO A 376 5.41 -0.17 -17.83
C PRO A 376 5.47 0.22 -16.35
N MET A 377 5.72 1.50 -16.03
CA MET A 377 5.76 2.00 -14.66
C MET A 377 4.36 2.07 -14.02
N GLU A 378 3.34 2.56 -14.74
CA GLU A 378 1.95 2.57 -14.25
C GLU A 378 1.41 1.15 -14.02
N LYS A 379 1.73 0.21 -14.93
CA LYS A 379 1.41 -1.23 -14.73
C LYS A 379 2.04 -1.79 -13.47
N LEU A 380 3.29 -1.41 -13.20
CA LEU A 380 4.02 -1.84 -12.03
C LEU A 380 3.48 -1.23 -10.73
N GLU A 381 3.11 0.06 -10.72
CA GLU A 381 2.47 0.72 -9.58
C GLU A 381 1.12 0.05 -9.24
N LYS A 382 0.27 -0.20 -10.24
CA LYS A 382 -0.98 -0.94 -10.06
C LYS A 382 -0.72 -2.37 -9.55
N ARG A 383 0.32 -3.06 -10.05
CA ARG A 383 0.70 -4.38 -9.54
C ARG A 383 1.14 -4.33 -8.07
N TYR A 384 1.89 -3.32 -7.66
CA TYR A 384 2.25 -3.09 -6.26
C TYR A 384 1.05 -2.73 -5.38
N THR A 385 0.04 -2.04 -5.91
CA THR A 385 -1.25 -1.81 -5.24
C THR A 385 -2.01 -3.12 -4.97
N ALA A 386 -1.98 -4.07 -5.92
CA ALA A 386 -2.54 -5.41 -5.73
C ALA A 386 -1.72 -6.27 -4.74
N ILE A 387 -0.38 -6.17 -4.77
CA ILE A 387 0.50 -6.86 -3.83
C ILE A 387 0.35 -6.33 -2.39
N SER A 388 0.20 -5.02 -2.22
CA SER A 388 0.00 -4.38 -0.90
C SER A 388 -1.21 -4.96 -0.17
N LEU A 389 -2.31 -5.24 -0.89
CA LEU A 389 -3.48 -5.93 -0.37
C LEU A 389 -3.12 -7.32 0.20
N ARG A 390 -2.38 -8.13 -0.56
CA ARG A 390 -1.96 -9.47 -0.11
C ARG A 390 -1.06 -9.43 1.12
N ILE A 391 -0.22 -8.40 1.28
CA ILE A 391 0.57 -8.19 2.50
C ILE A 391 -0.34 -7.82 3.69
N ILE A 392 -1.32 -6.93 3.47
CA ILE A 392 -2.33 -6.56 4.47
C ILE A 392 -3.14 -7.79 4.94
N GLU A 393 -3.48 -8.70 4.03
CA GLU A 393 -4.17 -9.96 4.36
C GLU A 393 -3.26 -10.94 5.11
N ARG A 394 -2.03 -11.15 4.61
CA ARG A 394 -0.99 -11.99 5.26
C ARG A 394 -0.77 -11.57 6.70
N ASN A 395 -0.74 -10.26 6.98
CA ASN A 395 -0.57 -9.72 8.34
C ASN A 395 -1.72 -10.09 9.31
N ARG A 396 -2.86 -10.60 8.83
CA ARG A 396 -3.96 -11.13 9.65
C ARG A 396 -4.10 -12.65 9.63
N THR A 397 -3.37 -13.33 8.75
CA THR A 397 -3.40 -14.80 8.67
C THR A 397 -2.67 -15.43 9.85
N ALA A 398 -3.10 -16.63 10.28
CA ALA A 398 -2.38 -17.41 11.27
C ALA A 398 -0.92 -17.68 10.86
N ALA A 399 -0.01 -17.67 11.84
CA ALA A 399 1.44 -17.76 11.62
C ALA A 399 1.90 -19.04 10.88
N THR A 400 1.09 -20.10 10.91
CA THR A 400 1.32 -21.36 10.19
C THR A 400 1.26 -21.21 8.67
N GLU A 401 0.38 -20.33 8.17
CA GLU A 401 0.14 -20.12 6.74
C GLU A 401 0.84 -18.85 6.23
N ALA A 402 0.97 -17.84 7.11
CA ALA A 402 1.53 -16.53 6.78
C ALA A 402 2.90 -16.58 6.08
N PHE A 403 3.77 -17.55 6.38
CA PHE A 403 5.08 -17.68 5.73
C PHE A 403 4.99 -18.27 4.31
N ALA A 404 4.03 -19.15 4.03
CA ALA A 404 3.79 -19.65 2.68
C ALA A 404 3.20 -18.55 1.78
N ILE A 405 2.29 -17.73 2.32
CA ILE A 405 1.80 -16.52 1.65
C ILE A 405 2.96 -15.55 1.41
N THR A 406 3.86 -15.38 2.37
CA THR A 406 5.04 -14.53 2.25
C THR A 406 5.92 -14.93 1.05
N GLN A 407 6.21 -16.22 0.88
CA GLN A 407 6.95 -16.73 -0.28
C GLN A 407 6.20 -16.51 -1.61
N SER A 408 4.87 -16.71 -1.64
CA SER A 408 4.05 -16.47 -2.83
C SER A 408 4.05 -14.99 -3.25
N VAL A 409 3.99 -14.07 -2.29
CA VAL A 409 4.04 -12.62 -2.57
C VAL A 409 5.43 -12.18 -3.01
N ASP A 410 6.50 -12.76 -2.44
CA ASP A 410 7.88 -12.50 -2.84
C ASP A 410 8.13 -12.91 -4.31
N CYS A 411 7.67 -14.11 -4.72
CA CYS A 411 7.71 -14.52 -6.12
C CYS A 411 6.94 -13.58 -7.06
N GLU A 412 5.83 -12.97 -6.61
CA GLU A 412 5.09 -11.98 -7.40
C GLU A 412 5.79 -10.62 -7.48
N LEU A 413 6.47 -10.18 -6.40
CA LEU A 413 7.34 -9.01 -6.42
C LEU A 413 8.53 -9.22 -7.36
N GLU A 414 9.16 -10.39 -7.31
CA GLU A 414 10.29 -10.74 -8.18
C GLU A 414 9.85 -10.81 -9.66
N HIS A 415 8.68 -11.38 -9.96
CA HIS A 415 8.12 -11.41 -11.31
C HIS A 415 7.78 -10.00 -11.83
N ALA A 416 7.15 -9.16 -11.00
CA ALA A 416 6.86 -7.77 -11.34
C ALA A 416 8.14 -6.94 -11.52
N ALA A 417 9.20 -7.21 -10.76
CA ALA A 417 10.48 -6.54 -10.94
C ALA A 417 11.18 -6.94 -12.24
N LYS A 418 11.08 -8.22 -12.64
CA LYS A 418 11.67 -8.73 -13.88
C LYS A 418 11.08 -8.09 -15.14
N SER A 419 9.80 -7.68 -15.14
CA SER A 419 9.16 -7.08 -16.33
C SER A 419 9.74 -5.71 -16.73
N MET A 420 10.48 -5.03 -15.84
CA MET A 420 11.13 -3.74 -16.16
C MET A 420 12.50 -3.89 -16.84
N GLY A 421 13.08 -5.09 -16.84
CA GLY A 421 14.45 -5.30 -17.32
C GLY A 421 15.53 -4.79 -16.36
N ARG A 422 16.78 -5.23 -16.55
CA ARG A 422 17.88 -4.99 -15.59
C ARG A 422 18.29 -3.52 -15.47
N SER A 423 18.41 -2.82 -16.60
CA SER A 423 18.85 -1.41 -16.61
C SER A 423 17.88 -0.47 -15.90
N TRP A 424 16.59 -0.80 -15.84
CA TRP A 424 15.62 -0.01 -15.07
C TRP A 424 15.87 -0.07 -13.55
N TRP A 425 16.60 -1.08 -13.05
CA TRP A 425 16.96 -1.19 -11.62
C TRP A 425 18.25 -0.44 -11.24
N GLU A 426 18.97 0.10 -12.23
CA GLU A 426 20.08 1.01 -11.98
C GLU A 426 19.55 2.32 -11.37
N ILE A 427 20.41 3.03 -10.64
CA ILE A 427 20.07 4.36 -10.12
C ILE A 427 20.20 5.33 -11.30
N PRO A 428 19.11 6.01 -11.72
CA PRO A 428 19.20 6.97 -12.82
C PRO A 428 20.16 8.11 -12.45
N PRO A 429 20.99 8.59 -13.38
CA PRO A 429 21.78 9.80 -13.15
C PRO A 429 20.83 10.97 -12.92
N VAL A 430 21.06 11.78 -11.89
CA VAL A 430 20.33 13.02 -11.67
C VAL A 430 20.95 14.09 -12.58
N PRO A 431 20.24 14.61 -13.59
CA PRO A 431 20.77 15.63 -14.47
C PRO A 431 20.77 17.01 -13.80
N ASP A 432 21.78 17.83 -14.11
CA ASP A 432 21.87 19.25 -13.71
C ASP A 432 20.86 20.17 -14.44
N TYR A 433 19.87 19.62 -15.14
CA TYR A 433 19.03 20.37 -16.08
C TYR A 433 17.77 20.96 -15.46
N THR A 434 17.39 22.13 -15.97
CA THR A 434 16.23 22.95 -15.60
C THR A 434 14.88 22.42 -16.10
N ASP A 435 14.81 21.23 -16.72
CA ASP A 435 13.56 20.62 -17.16
C ASP A 435 12.83 19.91 -16.01
N THR A 436 11.78 20.56 -15.50
CA THR A 436 10.90 20.02 -14.46
C THR A 436 10.24 18.69 -14.86
N THR A 437 10.01 18.44 -16.15
CA THR A 437 9.35 17.23 -16.65
C THR A 437 10.27 16.02 -16.55
N GLY A 438 11.51 16.15 -17.07
CA GLY A 438 12.56 15.15 -16.94
C GLY A 438 12.92 14.86 -15.49
N GLN A 439 13.00 15.89 -14.64
CA GLN A 439 13.19 15.71 -13.18
C GLN A 439 12.06 14.88 -12.57
N MET A 440 10.79 15.21 -12.83
CA MET A 440 9.64 14.49 -12.28
C MET A 440 9.55 13.03 -12.76
N SER A 441 9.99 12.74 -13.99
CA SER A 441 10.11 11.36 -14.49
C SER A 441 11.14 10.55 -13.69
N ILE A 442 12.34 11.10 -13.47
CA ILE A 442 13.41 10.48 -12.66
C ILE A 442 12.99 10.32 -11.19
N MET A 443 12.29 11.30 -10.63
CA MET A 443 11.73 11.25 -9.28
C MET A 443 10.68 10.14 -9.15
N SER A 444 9.79 10.00 -10.13
CA SER A 444 8.77 8.92 -10.17
C SER A 444 9.42 7.54 -10.31
N HIS A 445 10.50 7.42 -11.08
CA HIS A 445 11.31 6.20 -11.22
C HIS A 445 11.94 5.80 -9.89
N LEU A 446 12.62 6.74 -9.21
CA LEU A 446 13.19 6.51 -7.88
C LEU A 446 12.11 6.13 -6.84
N MET A 447 10.97 6.82 -6.82
CA MET A 447 9.83 6.51 -5.95
C MET A 447 9.35 5.07 -6.14
N LEU A 448 9.20 4.60 -7.38
CA LEU A 448 8.72 3.25 -7.68
C LEU A 448 9.74 2.15 -7.33
N GLN A 449 11.04 2.43 -7.49
CA GLN A 449 12.12 1.56 -6.99
C GLN A 449 12.13 1.49 -5.45
N ILE A 450 11.95 2.63 -4.76
CA ILE A 450 11.87 2.71 -3.29
C ILE A 450 10.63 1.96 -2.79
N HIS A 451 9.49 2.09 -3.45
CA HIS A 451 8.26 1.39 -3.09
C HIS A 451 8.43 -0.13 -3.18
N HIS A 452 9.04 -0.66 -4.25
CA HIS A 452 9.35 -2.09 -4.38
C HIS A 452 10.14 -2.63 -3.18
N HIS A 453 11.27 -2.01 -2.86
CA HIS A 453 12.11 -2.45 -1.75
C HIS A 453 11.44 -2.22 -0.38
N SER A 454 10.58 -1.21 -0.25
CA SER A 454 9.76 -1.00 0.96
C SER A 454 8.72 -2.12 1.16
N LEU A 455 8.11 -2.62 0.07
CA LEU A 455 7.23 -3.78 0.13
C LEU A 455 7.99 -5.05 0.51
N LEU A 456 9.20 -5.27 -0.03
CA LEU A 456 10.06 -6.39 0.38
C LEU A 456 10.45 -6.32 1.87
N ILE A 457 10.76 -5.13 2.39
CA ILE A 457 11.01 -4.94 3.83
C ILE A 457 9.77 -5.34 4.63
N LEU A 458 8.60 -4.76 4.36
CA LEU A 458 7.35 -5.05 5.09
C LEU A 458 6.91 -6.52 4.97
N LEU A 459 7.21 -7.15 3.83
CA LEU A 459 6.97 -8.57 3.59
C LEU A 459 7.87 -9.46 4.46
N HIS A 460 9.16 -9.18 4.56
CA HIS A 460 10.11 -10.06 5.26
C HIS A 460 10.41 -9.67 6.72
N LEU A 461 10.03 -8.46 7.15
CA LEU A 461 10.20 -7.93 8.52
C LEU A 461 9.75 -8.90 9.63
N PRO A 462 8.60 -9.61 9.55
CA PRO A 462 8.20 -10.57 10.59
C PRO A 462 9.06 -11.83 10.70
N TYR A 463 10.06 -12.01 9.82
CA TYR A 463 10.92 -13.19 9.78
C TYR A 463 12.41 -12.87 9.94
N MET A 464 12.84 -11.61 9.75
CA MET A 464 14.27 -11.27 9.66
C MET A 464 15.09 -11.49 10.95
N LEU A 465 14.44 -11.48 12.12
CA LEU A 465 15.08 -11.76 13.42
C LEU A 465 14.71 -13.14 13.99
N ARG A 466 13.95 -13.98 13.25
CA ARG A 466 13.54 -15.30 13.75
C ARG A 466 14.74 -16.25 13.85
N ASN A 467 14.73 -17.04 14.93
CA ASN A 467 15.66 -18.11 15.30
C ASN A 467 16.85 -18.33 14.35
N GLN A 468 18.03 -17.84 14.75
CA GLN A 468 19.30 -17.92 14.02
C GLN A 468 19.81 -19.35 13.78
N THR A 469 19.27 -20.37 14.46
CA THR A 469 19.61 -21.78 14.18
C THR A 469 18.75 -22.37 13.07
N ASN A 470 17.70 -21.67 12.62
CA ASN A 470 16.80 -22.12 11.57
C ASN A 470 17.03 -21.32 10.27
N THR A 471 17.87 -21.87 9.41
CA THR A 471 18.29 -21.25 8.14
C THR A 471 17.15 -20.96 7.15
N ARG A 472 15.93 -21.46 7.41
CA ARG A 472 14.71 -21.16 6.64
C ARG A 472 14.43 -19.65 6.56
N PHE A 473 14.86 -18.86 7.55
CA PHE A 473 14.60 -17.42 7.61
C PHE A 473 15.77 -16.56 7.10
N ASP A 474 16.94 -17.15 6.78
CA ASP A 474 18.12 -16.43 6.29
C ASP A 474 17.82 -15.59 5.04
N TYR A 475 17.01 -16.15 4.12
CA TYR A 475 16.54 -15.43 2.93
C TYR A 475 15.79 -14.15 3.31
N SER A 476 14.86 -14.21 4.27
CA SER A 476 14.08 -13.04 4.70
C SER A 476 14.99 -11.96 5.30
N LYS A 477 15.99 -12.36 6.09
CA LYS A 477 16.97 -11.43 6.64
C LYS A 477 17.82 -10.76 5.55
N ASN A 478 18.32 -11.53 4.58
CA ASN A 478 19.11 -11.00 3.49
C ASN A 478 18.29 -10.05 2.61
N THR A 479 17.06 -10.43 2.23
CA THR A 479 16.12 -9.58 1.47
C THR A 479 15.82 -8.26 2.20
N CYS A 480 15.61 -8.29 3.52
CA CYS A 480 15.45 -7.08 4.33
C CYS A 480 16.71 -6.19 4.30
N LEU A 481 17.90 -6.76 4.50
CA LEU A 481 19.17 -6.02 4.51
C LEU A 481 19.49 -5.39 3.14
N GLU A 482 19.37 -6.16 2.06
CA GLU A 482 19.62 -5.70 0.68
C GLU A 482 18.60 -4.63 0.26
N SER A 483 17.32 -4.86 0.53
CA SER A 483 16.26 -3.88 0.23
C SER A 483 16.43 -2.60 1.05
N SER A 484 16.88 -2.70 2.31
CA SER A 484 17.16 -1.51 3.13
C SER A 484 18.28 -0.66 2.52
N ARG A 485 19.41 -1.25 2.14
CA ARG A 485 20.48 -0.52 1.42
C ARG A 485 20.00 0.11 0.12
N ALA A 486 19.14 -0.61 -0.60
CA ALA A 486 18.56 -0.17 -1.87
C ALA A 486 17.58 1.00 -1.73
N VAL A 487 16.80 1.06 -0.63
CA VAL A 487 15.97 2.23 -0.25
C VAL A 487 16.87 3.39 0.14
N LEU A 488 17.74 3.22 1.14
CA LEU A 488 18.52 4.32 1.73
C LEU A 488 19.37 5.07 0.69
N ARG A 489 20.06 4.35 -0.20
CA ARG A 489 20.85 4.97 -1.29
C ARG A 489 19.99 5.84 -2.21
N ARG A 490 18.75 5.43 -2.48
CA ARG A 490 17.82 6.18 -3.34
C ARG A 490 17.12 7.32 -2.60
N CYS A 491 16.80 7.15 -1.32
CA CYS A 491 16.24 8.21 -0.47
C CYS A 491 17.21 9.41 -0.37
N VAL A 492 18.52 9.16 -0.17
CA VAL A 492 19.54 10.22 -0.14
C VAL A 492 19.58 11.00 -1.47
N ILE A 493 19.58 10.29 -2.60
CA ILE A 493 19.61 10.91 -3.95
C ILE A 493 18.31 11.71 -4.19
N PHE A 494 17.15 11.10 -3.90
CA PHE A 494 15.85 11.75 -4.05
C PHE A 494 15.76 13.03 -3.21
N ARG A 495 16.15 12.98 -1.93
CA ARG A 495 16.12 14.14 -1.02
C ARG A 495 17.23 15.16 -1.28
N THR A 496 18.24 14.82 -2.06
CA THR A 496 19.22 15.78 -2.58
C THR A 496 18.66 16.56 -3.77
N ALA A 497 17.88 15.91 -4.65
CA ALA A 497 17.18 16.58 -5.75
C ALA A 497 15.88 17.32 -5.31
N ASN A 498 15.22 16.84 -4.25
CA ASN A 498 13.98 17.38 -3.71
C ASN A 498 14.04 17.50 -2.17
N ASN A 499 14.49 18.66 -1.70
CA ASN A 499 14.68 18.97 -0.28
C ASN A 499 13.42 19.52 0.43
N ALA A 500 12.28 19.61 -0.26
CA ALA A 500 10.99 19.95 0.36
C ALA A 500 10.40 18.73 1.09
N ALA A 501 10.44 18.73 2.42
CA ALA A 501 9.98 17.60 3.25
C ALA A 501 8.50 17.25 3.00
N PHE A 502 7.66 18.28 2.85
CA PHE A 502 6.24 18.17 2.53
C PHE A 502 5.94 17.77 1.07
N SER A 503 6.96 17.49 0.25
CA SER A 503 6.83 16.82 -1.04
C SER A 503 7.24 15.35 -0.90
N CYS A 504 6.40 14.42 -1.36
CA CYS A 504 6.68 12.97 -1.39
C CYS A 504 7.05 12.34 -0.03
N ARG A 505 6.33 12.72 1.03
CA ARG A 505 6.52 12.29 2.43
C ARG A 505 6.70 10.77 2.67
N HIS A 506 6.11 9.93 1.81
CA HIS A 506 6.30 8.48 1.84
C HIS A 506 7.77 8.03 1.77
N ILE A 507 8.64 8.82 1.13
CA ILE A 507 10.09 8.57 1.04
C ILE A 507 10.77 8.62 2.41
N ASP A 508 10.30 9.48 3.32
CA ASP A 508 10.90 9.64 4.65
C ASP A 508 10.54 8.47 5.56
N TYR A 509 9.26 8.05 5.55
CA TYR A 509 8.81 6.83 6.23
C TYR A 509 9.52 5.58 5.70
N SER A 510 9.69 5.45 4.38
CA SER A 510 10.49 4.39 3.77
C SER A 510 11.95 4.43 4.21
N SER A 511 12.55 5.62 4.29
CA SER A 511 13.94 5.82 4.73
C SER A 511 14.14 5.43 6.19
N LEU A 512 13.28 5.88 7.11
CA LEU A 512 13.35 5.49 8.52
C LEU A 512 13.15 3.99 8.69
N MET A 513 12.13 3.41 8.05
CA MET A 513 11.86 1.97 8.09
C MET A 513 13.07 1.15 7.60
N ALA A 514 13.69 1.56 6.50
CA ALA A 514 14.90 0.93 5.98
C ALA A 514 16.11 1.11 6.91
N ALA A 515 16.30 2.28 7.53
CA ALA A 515 17.40 2.52 8.46
C ALA A 515 17.26 1.67 9.73
N MET A 516 16.08 1.63 10.35
CA MET A 516 15.80 0.74 11.48
C MET A 516 16.06 -0.73 11.10
N THR A 517 15.56 -1.17 9.95
CA THR A 517 15.71 -2.55 9.45
C THR A 517 17.17 -2.91 9.22
N LEU A 518 17.96 -2.01 8.63
CA LEU A 518 19.38 -2.23 8.37
C LEU A 518 20.17 -2.36 9.69
N LEU A 519 19.94 -1.45 10.64
CA LEU A 519 20.65 -1.42 11.92
C LEU A 519 20.26 -2.61 12.82
N LEU A 520 18.97 -2.94 12.92
CA LEU A 520 18.50 -4.10 13.69
C LEU A 520 18.94 -5.43 13.07
N GLY A 521 19.14 -5.48 11.75
CA GLY A 521 19.72 -6.65 11.08
C GLY A 521 21.13 -7.02 11.55
N HIS A 522 21.88 -6.07 12.15
CA HIS A 522 23.21 -6.27 12.74
C HIS A 522 23.21 -6.90 14.13
N LEU A 523 22.04 -7.10 14.77
CA LEU A 523 21.94 -7.83 16.05
C LEU A 523 22.48 -9.27 15.99
N SER A 524 22.63 -9.83 14.79
CA SER A 524 23.26 -11.13 14.56
C SER A 524 24.00 -11.16 13.22
N ARG A 525 25.06 -11.97 13.12
CA ARG A 525 25.72 -12.25 11.84
C ARG A 525 24.93 -13.29 11.04
N PRO A 526 24.65 -13.08 9.73
CA PRO A 526 24.07 -14.13 8.89
C PRO A 526 24.99 -15.37 8.81
N PRO A 527 24.43 -16.59 8.82
CA PRO A 527 25.25 -17.81 8.78
C PRO A 527 26.03 -17.92 7.47
N GLY A 528 27.23 -18.50 7.54
CA GLY A 528 28.12 -18.68 6.38
C GLY A 528 28.93 -17.46 5.94
N ILE A 529 28.63 -16.25 6.41
CA ILE A 529 29.43 -15.05 6.10
C ILE A 529 30.70 -15.01 6.98
N ARG A 530 31.85 -14.75 6.36
CA ARG A 530 33.14 -14.56 7.05
C ARG A 530 33.12 -13.27 7.88
N GLU A 531 33.78 -13.28 9.04
CA GLU A 531 33.76 -12.09 9.92
C GLU A 531 34.41 -10.86 9.27
N GLU A 532 35.45 -11.03 8.44
CA GLU A 532 36.06 -9.94 7.66
C GLU A 532 35.06 -9.28 6.69
N ASP A 533 34.33 -10.09 5.93
CA ASP A 533 33.33 -9.60 4.96
C ASP A 533 32.12 -8.98 5.68
N TRP A 534 31.71 -9.55 6.82
CA TRP A 534 30.67 -8.97 7.67
C TRP A 534 31.10 -7.66 8.33
N ALA A 535 32.35 -7.54 8.79
CA ALA A 535 32.89 -6.31 9.35
C ALA A 535 33.01 -5.19 8.31
N ARG A 536 33.40 -5.51 7.06
CA ARG A 536 33.33 -4.56 5.94
C ARG A 536 31.88 -4.10 5.71
N GLN A 537 30.93 -5.03 5.64
CA GLN A 537 29.52 -4.68 5.45
C GLN A 537 28.97 -3.83 6.60
N ARG A 538 29.33 -4.12 7.86
CA ARG A 538 29.02 -3.28 9.03
C ARG A 538 29.50 -1.85 8.85
N SER A 539 30.74 -1.66 8.41
CA SER A 539 31.30 -0.33 8.16
C SER A 539 30.58 0.41 7.03
N GLU A 540 30.27 -0.27 5.91
CA GLU A 540 29.52 0.33 4.79
C GLU A 540 28.09 0.72 5.18
N ASP A 541 27.41 -0.15 5.92
CA ASP A 541 26.04 0.06 6.40
C ASP A 541 25.97 1.19 7.43
N ARG A 542 26.99 1.29 8.31
CA ARG A 542 27.13 2.39 9.26
C ARG A 542 27.25 3.73 8.52
N THR A 543 28.20 3.85 7.58
CA THR A 543 28.38 5.09 6.81
C THR A 543 27.12 5.47 6.02
N LEU A 544 26.38 4.48 5.50
CA LEU A 544 25.10 4.72 4.83
C LEU A 544 24.03 5.23 5.81
N ALA A 545 23.92 4.65 7.01
CA ALA A 545 23.00 5.11 8.06
C ALA A 545 23.37 6.51 8.58
N GLU A 546 24.66 6.82 8.75
CA GLU A 546 25.15 8.15 9.12
C GLU A 546 24.88 9.20 8.02
N THR A 547 24.97 8.81 6.74
CA THR A 547 24.61 9.68 5.60
C THR A 547 23.12 9.99 5.60
N VAL A 548 22.27 9.00 5.89
CA VAL A 548 20.81 9.17 5.98
C VAL A 548 20.42 10.02 7.20
N LEU A 549 21.07 9.77 8.34
CA LEU A 549 20.93 10.56 9.57
C LEU A 549 21.18 12.05 9.28
N ALA A 550 22.35 12.38 8.72
CA ALA A 550 22.71 13.76 8.37
C ALA A 550 21.72 14.37 7.37
N LYS A 551 21.18 13.59 6.42
CA LYS A 551 20.19 14.08 5.46
C LYS A 551 18.82 14.33 6.11
N MET A 552 18.43 13.55 7.11
CA MET A 552 17.22 13.82 7.91
C MET A 552 17.39 15.04 8.82
N GLU A 553 18.56 15.21 9.45
CA GLU A 553 18.88 16.42 10.22
C GLU A 553 18.85 17.69 9.34
N GLU A 554 19.41 17.62 8.12
CA GLU A 554 19.32 18.70 7.12
C GLU A 554 17.87 19.04 6.78
N LEU A 555 17.04 18.04 6.46
CA LEU A 555 15.61 18.25 6.13
C LEU A 555 14.83 18.83 7.30
N ALA A 556 15.08 18.35 8.53
CA ALA A 556 14.45 18.82 9.75
C ALA A 556 14.71 20.33 9.96
N VAL A 557 15.96 20.75 9.89
CA VAL A 557 16.35 22.17 10.04
C VAL A 557 15.84 23.02 8.89
N LEU A 558 15.91 22.52 7.64
CA LEU A 558 15.54 23.29 6.46
C LEU A 558 14.03 23.52 6.31
N ASN A 559 13.19 22.62 6.84
CA ASN A 559 11.73 22.64 6.66
C ASN A 559 10.95 22.87 7.97
N ASP A 560 11.63 23.03 9.11
CA ASP A 560 11.05 22.94 10.47
C ASP A 560 10.26 21.61 10.66
N ASP A 561 10.84 20.50 10.17
CA ASP A 561 10.14 19.24 10.01
C ASP A 561 10.37 18.26 11.17
N LYS A 562 9.39 18.19 12.07
CA LYS A 562 9.41 17.31 13.25
C LYS A 562 9.62 15.83 12.91
N LEU A 563 9.02 15.32 11.82
CA LEU A 563 9.17 13.91 11.44
C LEU A 563 10.63 13.58 11.11
N SER A 564 11.30 14.40 10.31
CA SER A 564 12.71 14.19 9.97
C SER A 564 13.59 14.27 11.21
N GLY A 565 13.30 15.19 12.15
CA GLY A 565 14.01 15.31 13.42
C GLY A 565 13.86 14.09 14.34
N GLU A 566 12.62 13.61 14.56
CA GLU A 566 12.37 12.40 15.35
C GLU A 566 12.95 11.15 14.65
N SER A 567 12.92 11.09 13.32
CA SER A 567 13.51 9.99 12.53
C SER A 567 15.02 9.94 12.66
N ALA A 568 15.70 11.09 12.58
CA ALA A 568 17.13 11.23 12.82
C ALA A 568 17.51 10.71 14.22
N GLU A 569 16.80 11.16 15.25
CA GLU A 569 17.10 10.76 16.63
C GLU A 569 16.90 9.26 16.88
N ILE A 570 15.91 8.61 16.26
CA ILE A 570 15.75 7.13 16.28
C ILE A 570 16.95 6.43 15.62
N ILE A 571 17.37 6.88 14.43
CA ILE A 571 18.53 6.28 13.72
C ILE A 571 19.80 6.42 14.55
N LYS A 572 20.01 7.60 15.15
CA LYS A 572 21.14 7.91 16.03
C LYS A 572 21.16 7.06 17.30
N GLN A 573 20.00 6.81 17.92
CA GLN A 573 19.89 5.86 19.03
C GLN A 573 20.18 4.41 18.59
N LEU A 574 19.86 4.01 17.36
CA LEU A 574 20.11 2.65 16.84
C LEU A 574 21.54 2.40 16.32
N LEU A 575 22.29 3.44 15.91
CA LEU A 575 23.66 3.31 15.38
C LEU A 575 24.62 2.46 16.25
N PRO A 576 24.64 2.56 17.60
CA PRO A 576 25.51 1.76 18.46
C PRO A 576 25.35 0.23 18.33
N ILE A 577 24.26 -0.29 17.75
CA ILE A 577 24.08 -1.73 17.51
C ILE A 577 25.23 -2.27 16.64
N VAL A 578 25.63 -1.51 15.62
CA VAL A 578 26.70 -1.90 14.69
C VAL A 578 28.06 -2.00 15.41
N ASP A 579 28.26 -1.20 16.46
CA ASP A 579 29.48 -1.19 17.26
C ASP A 579 29.49 -2.28 18.34
N CYS A 580 28.35 -2.50 19.01
CA CYS A 580 28.25 -3.41 20.15
C CYS A 580 28.28 -4.89 19.74
N CYS A 581 27.83 -5.22 18.52
CA CYS A 581 27.86 -6.59 17.98
C CYS A 581 29.22 -6.99 17.37
N ASN A 582 30.29 -6.22 17.58
CA ASN A 582 31.59 -6.43 16.94
C ASN A 582 32.37 -7.69 17.39
N GLY A 583 31.95 -8.41 18.44
CA GLY A 583 32.68 -9.57 18.98
C GLY A 583 34.04 -9.26 19.61
N VAL A 584 34.53 -8.02 19.48
CA VAL A 584 35.72 -7.50 20.16
C VAL A 584 35.27 -6.96 21.52
N THR A 585 35.62 -7.67 22.59
CA THR A 585 35.50 -7.14 23.95
C THR A 585 36.29 -5.83 24.06
N PRO A 586 35.67 -4.70 24.46
CA PRO A 586 36.41 -3.50 24.76
C PRO A 586 37.38 -3.83 25.89
N ARG A 587 38.69 -3.67 25.66
CA ARG A 587 39.73 -4.06 26.64
C ARG A 587 39.69 -3.30 27.98
N HIS A 588 38.71 -2.41 28.19
CA HIS A 588 38.54 -1.53 29.36
C HIS A 588 37.06 -1.25 29.73
N CYS A 589 36.13 -2.19 29.46
CA CYS A 589 34.78 -2.13 30.07
C CYS A 589 34.65 -3.22 31.15
N PRO A 590 34.22 -2.90 32.40
CA PRO A 590 33.99 -3.91 33.43
C PRO A 590 32.82 -4.82 33.04
N GLU A 591 32.88 -6.10 33.42
CA GLU A 591 31.93 -7.16 33.06
C GLU A 591 30.48 -6.96 33.59
N SER A 592 30.20 -5.83 34.25
CA SER A 592 28.90 -5.50 34.84
C SER A 592 27.98 -4.67 33.93
N GLU A 593 28.48 -4.10 32.84
CA GLU A 593 27.67 -3.29 31.91
C GLU A 593 27.34 -4.08 30.64
N VAL A 594 26.29 -4.91 30.72
CA VAL A 594 25.54 -5.30 29.52
C VAL A 594 24.97 -4.02 28.92
N LYS A 595 25.48 -3.61 27.74
CA LYS A 595 24.97 -2.45 27.00
C LYS A 595 23.58 -2.76 26.44
N ASN A 596 22.59 -2.71 27.31
CA ASN A 596 21.18 -2.64 26.95
C ASN A 596 20.99 -1.29 26.27
N LEU A 597 20.80 -1.31 24.95
CA LEU A 597 20.45 -0.11 24.24
C LEU A 597 18.98 0.19 24.51
N GLN A 598 18.71 1.38 25.04
CA GLN A 598 17.36 1.88 25.26
C GLN A 598 17.01 2.84 24.13
N LEU A 599 15.97 2.50 23.37
CA LEU A 599 15.41 3.33 22.32
C LEU A 599 14.08 3.89 22.81
N SER A 600 14.00 5.21 22.98
CA SER A 600 12.77 5.88 23.42
C SER A 600 11.97 6.34 22.21
N ILE A 601 10.81 5.73 21.98
CA ILE A 601 9.91 6.09 20.88
C ILE A 601 8.64 6.75 21.44
N PRO A 602 8.27 7.96 20.98
CA PRO A 602 7.05 8.65 21.40
C PRO A 602 5.82 7.74 21.31
N TYR A 603 5.00 7.71 22.37
CA TYR A 603 3.74 6.94 22.49
C TYR A 603 3.84 5.40 22.39
N LEU A 604 4.97 4.85 21.95
CA LEU A 604 5.28 3.42 21.98
C LEU A 604 6.03 3.02 23.27
N GLY A 605 6.82 3.94 23.83
CA GLY A 605 7.58 3.75 25.07
C GLY A 605 9.06 3.42 24.85
N ILE A 606 9.68 2.80 25.86
CA ILE A 606 11.10 2.43 25.83
C ILE A 606 11.25 1.00 25.34
N ILE A 607 11.96 0.82 24.23
CA ILE A 607 12.36 -0.48 23.69
C ILE A 607 13.74 -0.83 24.24
N ASN A 608 13.86 -1.98 24.91
CA ASN A 608 15.12 -2.48 25.44
C ASN A 608 15.74 -3.51 24.49
N ILE A 609 16.91 -3.20 23.93
CA ILE A 609 17.64 -4.07 22.99
C ILE A 609 18.87 -4.65 23.70
N LYS A 610 18.85 -5.97 23.95
CA LYS A 610 19.95 -6.70 24.61
C LYS A 610 21.01 -7.11 23.59
N THR A 611 22.16 -6.44 23.61
CA THR A 611 23.33 -6.76 22.77
C THR A 611 24.32 -7.69 23.50
N THR A 612 23.98 -8.97 23.65
CA THR A 612 24.86 -9.95 24.31
C THR A 612 25.92 -10.49 23.35
N ALA A 613 27.19 -10.21 23.65
CA ALA A 613 28.33 -10.63 22.82
C ALA A 613 28.79 -12.09 23.05
N ASN A 614 28.13 -12.87 23.93
CA ASN A 614 28.58 -14.20 24.33
C ASN A 614 27.47 -15.27 24.31
N GLN A 615 27.76 -16.32 23.54
CA GLN A 615 27.30 -17.71 23.63
C GLN A 615 25.88 -18.09 23.13
N THR A 616 25.89 -19.09 22.25
CA THR A 616 24.85 -20.11 21.98
C THR A 616 23.37 -19.70 22.08
N ALA A 617 22.82 -19.22 20.96
CA ALA A 617 21.46 -19.53 20.49
C ALA A 617 20.28 -19.27 21.45
N GLU A 618 20.43 -18.43 22.47
CA GLU A 618 19.29 -17.90 23.21
C GLU A 618 18.71 -16.68 22.49
N SER A 619 17.38 -16.61 22.47
CA SER A 619 16.64 -15.57 21.76
C SER A 619 16.99 -14.18 22.28
N HIS A 620 17.38 -13.26 21.38
CA HIS A 620 17.26 -11.83 21.67
C HIS A 620 15.77 -11.59 21.98
N LEU A 621 15.46 -11.20 23.21
CA LEU A 621 14.10 -10.82 23.59
C LEU A 621 13.99 -9.29 23.53
N LEU A 622 13.20 -8.80 22.57
CA LEU A 622 12.67 -7.44 22.61
C LEU A 622 11.52 -7.44 23.61
N ASP A 623 11.70 -6.79 24.75
CA ASP A 623 10.61 -6.55 25.69
C ASP A 623 9.87 -5.27 25.27
N LEU A 624 8.58 -5.41 24.95
CA LEU A 624 7.66 -4.34 24.54
C LEU A 624 6.51 -4.19 25.57
N SER A 625 6.79 -4.40 26.85
CA SER A 625 5.84 -4.42 27.98
C SER A 625 4.94 -3.18 28.19
N HIS A 626 5.06 -2.14 27.35
CA HIS A 626 4.32 -0.88 27.48
C HIS A 626 3.61 -0.39 26.19
N SER A 627 3.63 -1.14 25.09
CA SER A 627 2.90 -0.75 23.87
C SER A 627 1.40 -1.07 23.97
N GLN A 628 0.59 -0.07 24.36
CA GLN A 628 -0.86 -0.12 24.25
C GLN A 628 -1.39 0.98 23.33
N LEU A 629 -1.34 0.69 22.03
CA LEU A 629 -2.19 1.32 21.02
C LEU A 629 -3.20 0.26 20.53
N PRO A 630 -4.51 0.54 20.54
CA PRO A 630 -5.50 -0.41 20.06
C PRO A 630 -5.48 -0.46 18.52
N THR A 631 -4.56 -1.25 17.97
CA THR A 631 -4.67 -1.71 16.58
C THR A 631 -5.93 -2.58 16.48
N PRO A 632 -6.83 -2.37 15.51
CA PRO A 632 -8.12 -3.06 15.45
C PRO A 632 -8.06 -4.61 15.33
N ALA A 633 -6.86 -5.18 15.16
CA ALA A 633 -6.62 -6.62 15.22
C ALA A 633 -6.84 -7.25 16.63
N ASN A 634 -6.71 -6.48 17.72
CA ASN A 634 -6.75 -7.04 19.08
C ASN A 634 -8.17 -7.29 19.64
N THR A 635 -9.23 -7.06 18.86
CA THR A 635 -10.63 -7.22 19.33
C THR A 635 -11.24 -8.59 19.05
N THR A 636 -10.46 -9.68 19.17
CA THR A 636 -11.01 -11.05 19.21
C THR A 636 -10.08 -12.03 19.92
N THR A 637 -10.12 -12.06 21.25
CA THR A 637 -10.08 -13.27 22.11
C THR A 637 -10.05 -12.85 23.59
N VAL A 638 -11.21 -12.50 24.14
CA VAL A 638 -11.37 -12.60 25.60
C VAL A 638 -11.46 -14.10 25.91
N ALA A 639 -10.32 -14.69 26.25
CA ALA A 639 -10.31 -16.01 26.87
C ALA A 639 -11.13 -15.91 28.16
N SER A 640 -12.09 -16.82 28.34
CA SER A 640 -12.96 -16.81 29.51
C SER A 640 -12.20 -17.28 30.75
N GLU A 641 -11.49 -16.37 31.40
CA GLU A 641 -11.07 -16.58 32.78
C GLU A 641 -12.31 -16.59 33.68
N SER A 642 -12.40 -17.62 34.49
CA SER A 642 -13.53 -17.90 35.36
C SER A 642 -13.62 -16.91 36.51
N LEU A 643 -14.39 -15.83 36.32
CA LEU A 643 -14.80 -14.95 37.41
C LEU A 643 -15.67 -15.73 38.40
N GLN A 644 -15.19 -15.85 39.64
CA GLN A 644 -16.02 -16.28 40.77
C GLN A 644 -17.14 -15.25 40.99
N GLN A 645 -18.33 -15.74 41.34
CA GLN A 645 -19.50 -14.91 41.56
C GLN A 645 -19.33 -14.06 42.83
N ASP A 646 -19.39 -12.74 42.67
CA ASP A 646 -19.94 -11.84 43.69
C ASP A 646 -20.91 -10.87 43.00
N THR A 647 -22.03 -10.57 43.67
CA THR A 647 -23.23 -10.02 43.02
C THR A 647 -23.46 -8.57 43.41
N PRO A 648 -23.54 -7.60 42.47
CA PRO A 648 -24.01 -6.25 42.76
C PRO A 648 -25.56 -6.15 42.65
N PRO A 649 -26.20 -5.23 43.39
CA PRO A 649 -27.66 -5.09 43.40
C PRO A 649 -28.20 -4.37 42.16
N ALA A 650 -29.41 -4.73 41.74
CA ALA A 650 -30.10 -4.11 40.61
C ALA A 650 -30.64 -2.71 40.95
N VAL A 651 -30.57 -1.79 39.98
CA VAL A 651 -31.27 -0.49 40.01
C VAL A 651 -32.19 -0.42 38.79
N SER A 652 -33.44 0.01 39.02
CA SER A 652 -34.56 -0.18 38.07
C SER A 652 -34.51 0.77 36.84
N LEU A 653 -35.14 0.32 35.76
CA LEU A 653 -35.22 0.97 34.44
C LEU A 653 -36.23 2.13 34.37
N GLU A 654 -36.60 2.73 35.51
CA GLU A 654 -37.80 3.59 35.64
C GLU A 654 -37.49 5.10 35.77
N ALA A 655 -36.21 5.50 35.70
CA ALA A 655 -35.79 6.91 35.84
C ALA A 655 -35.75 7.70 34.52
N LEU A 656 -36.23 7.15 33.40
CA LEU A 656 -36.02 7.67 32.04
C LEU A 656 -37.21 8.42 31.43
N LEU A 657 -38.25 8.74 32.22
CA LEU A 657 -39.43 9.46 31.74
C LEU A 657 -39.89 10.57 32.71
N GLY A 658 -39.60 11.81 32.32
CA GLY A 658 -40.35 13.00 32.75
C GLY A 658 -39.56 14.05 33.53
N GLN A 659 -39.09 15.10 32.85
CA GLN A 659 -39.74 16.42 32.89
C GLN A 659 -39.05 17.41 31.94
N ASP A 660 -39.84 18.24 31.26
CA ASP A 660 -39.37 19.44 30.56
C ASP A 660 -38.74 20.43 31.55
N ASN A 661 -37.63 21.05 31.15
CA ASN A 661 -37.34 22.45 31.47
C ASN A 661 -36.28 23.02 30.50
N THR A 662 -36.61 24.12 29.83
CA THR A 662 -35.74 24.84 28.89
C THR A 662 -34.69 25.69 29.61
N ILE A 663 -33.43 25.63 29.18
CA ILE A 663 -32.36 26.62 29.47
C ILE A 663 -31.23 26.44 28.41
N PRO A 664 -30.43 27.47 28.06
CA PRO A 664 -30.14 27.78 26.66
C PRO A 664 -28.81 27.26 26.10
N HIS A 665 -28.66 27.40 24.77
CA HIS A 665 -27.42 27.25 24.01
C HIS A 665 -26.25 28.06 24.61
N GLU A 666 -25.19 27.38 25.00
CA GLU A 666 -23.83 27.91 24.96
C GLU A 666 -22.91 26.90 24.25
N ASP A 667 -22.08 27.40 23.33
CA ASP A 667 -21.05 26.60 22.66
C ASP A 667 -19.96 26.22 23.65
N VAL A 668 -19.95 24.95 24.07
CA VAL A 668 -18.75 24.30 24.58
C VAL A 668 -18.52 23.04 23.75
N CYS A 669 -17.67 23.18 22.74
CA CYS A 669 -17.08 22.04 22.04
C CYS A 669 -16.08 21.35 22.98
N ALA A 670 -16.62 20.64 23.97
CA ALA A 670 -15.86 19.82 24.90
C ALA A 670 -15.29 18.63 24.12
N GLY A 671 -14.09 18.83 23.58
CA GLY A 671 -13.32 17.73 23.02
C GLY A 671 -13.19 16.62 24.06
N PHE A 672 -13.45 15.38 23.65
CA PHE A 672 -13.12 14.20 24.46
C PHE A 672 -11.59 14.12 24.58
N SER A 673 -11.03 14.80 25.58
CA SER A 673 -9.61 14.65 25.89
C SER A 673 -9.37 13.26 26.45
N ALA A 674 -8.36 12.57 25.92
CA ALA A 674 -7.96 11.24 26.37
C ALA A 674 -7.54 11.22 27.86
N ASP A 675 -7.22 12.40 28.41
CA ASP A 675 -6.87 12.64 29.82
C ASP A 675 -7.86 12.03 30.82
N TYR A 676 -9.16 12.00 30.49
CA TYR A 676 -10.20 11.46 31.38
C TYR A 676 -10.15 9.93 31.56
N LEU A 677 -9.35 9.21 30.76
CA LEU A 677 -9.16 7.77 30.85
C LEU A 677 -7.76 7.36 31.34
N GLY A 678 -6.90 8.34 31.68
CA GLY A 678 -5.53 8.07 32.16
C GLY A 678 -4.63 7.39 31.12
N TRP A 679 -4.97 7.45 29.83
CA TRP A 679 -4.27 6.74 28.76
C TRP A 679 -3.30 7.70 28.05
N PRO A 680 -1.98 7.40 27.98
CA PRO A 680 -0.97 8.27 27.36
C PRO A 680 -0.96 8.20 25.82
N CYS A 681 -2.11 8.00 25.19
CA CYS A 681 -2.27 7.92 23.74
C CYS A 681 -2.70 9.30 23.24
N PRO A 682 -2.04 9.85 22.20
CA PRO A 682 -2.50 11.08 21.59
C PRO A 682 -3.87 10.84 20.96
N GLY A 683 -4.66 11.91 20.79
CA GLY A 683 -6.00 11.82 20.23
C GLY A 683 -6.03 11.05 18.91
N ILE A 684 -7.14 10.35 18.62
CA ILE A 684 -7.20 9.44 17.45
C ILE A 684 -6.92 10.16 16.11
N THR A 685 -7.14 11.47 16.06
CA THR A 685 -6.87 12.41 14.96
C THR A 685 -5.78 13.45 15.30
N ALA A 686 -4.89 13.18 16.25
CA ALA A 686 -3.76 14.05 16.60
C ALA A 686 -2.91 14.41 15.37
N GLU A 687 -2.37 15.62 15.35
CA GLU A 687 -1.67 16.13 14.17
C GLU A 687 -0.22 15.63 14.11
N ALA A 688 0.43 15.73 12.95
CA ALA A 688 1.84 15.37 12.79
C ALA A 688 2.78 16.16 13.73
N GLY A 689 2.38 17.37 14.15
CA GLY A 689 3.07 18.14 15.19
C GLY A 689 3.00 17.49 16.57
N ASP A 690 1.87 16.91 16.94
CA ASP A 690 1.69 16.20 18.22
C ASP A 690 2.35 14.81 18.17
N TRP A 691 2.17 14.10 17.05
CA TRP A 691 2.68 12.76 16.81
C TRP A 691 3.10 12.55 15.36
N ALA A 692 4.41 12.64 15.11
CA ALA A 692 4.96 12.58 13.76
C ALA A 692 4.75 11.22 13.07
N PHE A 693 4.89 10.12 13.82
CA PHE A 693 4.81 8.77 13.25
C PHE A 693 3.39 8.21 13.07
N GLN A 694 2.36 8.79 13.71
CA GLN A 694 0.95 8.38 13.53
C GLN A 694 0.65 6.87 13.71
N GLY A 695 1.54 6.09 14.32
CA GLY A 695 1.42 4.63 14.50
C GLY A 695 2.16 3.77 13.46
N VAL A 696 2.93 4.38 12.56
CA VAL A 696 3.82 3.68 11.61
C VAL A 696 4.94 2.95 12.35
N ASP A 697 5.51 3.62 13.35
CA ASP A 697 6.42 3.08 14.35
C ASP A 697 5.82 1.84 15.06
N THR A 698 4.61 1.99 15.61
CA THR A 698 3.89 0.93 16.32
C THR A 698 3.66 -0.28 15.41
N THR A 699 3.27 -0.04 14.15
CA THR A 699 3.07 -1.08 13.13
C THR A 699 4.38 -1.80 12.81
N TYR A 700 5.48 -1.05 12.63
CA TYR A 700 6.80 -1.61 12.36
C TYR A 700 7.27 -2.55 13.49
N TRP A 701 7.22 -2.08 14.74
CA TRP A 701 7.66 -2.87 15.89
C TRP A 701 6.72 -4.05 16.19
N SER A 702 5.41 -3.90 15.96
CA SER A 702 4.46 -5.01 16.04
C SER A 702 4.76 -6.10 15.01
N LEU A 703 5.09 -5.73 13.76
CA LEU A 703 5.46 -6.70 12.72
C LEU A 703 6.75 -7.43 13.08
N LEU A 704 7.78 -6.70 13.54
CA LEU A 704 9.04 -7.29 13.99
C LEU A 704 8.84 -8.26 15.16
N ASN A 705 8.09 -7.87 16.21
CA ASN A 705 7.88 -8.69 17.40
C ASN A 705 6.93 -9.88 17.19
N SER A 706 5.98 -9.78 16.26
CA SER A 706 5.19 -10.94 15.79
C SER A 706 6.07 -12.05 15.19
N GLY A 707 7.30 -11.71 14.82
CA GLY A 707 8.35 -12.67 14.50
C GLY A 707 8.85 -13.47 15.69
N MET A 708 9.06 -12.80 16.81
CA MET A 708 9.88 -13.26 17.93
C MET A 708 9.09 -14.07 18.95
N SER A 709 7.78 -13.80 19.09
CA SER A 709 6.87 -14.53 19.98
C SER A 709 6.48 -15.95 19.49
N GLY A 710 7.17 -16.45 18.45
CA GLY A 710 6.87 -17.71 17.78
C GLY A 710 7.48 -18.95 18.43
N ASP A 711 7.34 -19.10 19.75
CA ASP A 711 7.74 -20.33 20.46
C ASP A 711 6.80 -21.48 20.08
N PHE A 712 7.25 -22.33 19.15
CA PHE A 712 6.64 -23.63 18.89
C PHE A 712 6.96 -24.59 20.04
N SER A 713 6.24 -24.43 21.14
CA SER A 713 6.13 -25.44 22.19
C SER A 713 5.14 -26.54 21.75
N GLN A 714 5.67 -27.59 21.12
CA GLN A 714 5.05 -28.92 20.99
C GLN A 714 6.06 -30.03 21.25
#